data_AF-A0A933N996-F1
#
_entry.id   AF-A0A933N996-F1
#
_cell.length_a   1.000
_cell.length_b   1.000
_cell.length_c   1.000
_cell.angle_alpha   90.00
_cell.angle_beta   90.00
_cell.angle_gamma   90.00
#
_symmetry.space_group_name_H-M   'P 1'
#
loop_
_entity.id
_entity.type
_entity.pdbx_description
1 polymer ?
#
loop_
_entity_poly.entity_id
_entity_poly.type
_entity_poly.pdbx_seq_one_letter_code
_entity_poly.pdbx_strand_id
1 'polypeptide(L)'
;MNRPTLAVRTIFALGLLHSTAHADPATFDEDARLIYRVVACGDDSPIPANLDAEVVERHCTKMRSSIERYRKGYDRAKDYIAAELPPAAPTTVVYPFGGGDLISALTTFPLATDVTTLSLEQAGDPRRLRVGVPKKSLETSLALVRSMSAGLLHYNDSKTENLQKLQRGEVPGQIALFMIALAVHGYEPIGLRYVRPEPDGTLHALSTDEIQALDVQPGKKVRSAWVSPDFSPAFADSEITFRKKGDPSAPVRTHHHFGADLSNTGFSKDSPIGRFLGAKGKVSAMTKAASYLLWRDHFSNIRNYLIDNLVVMVSDSTGIPPAFAQSAGLKMKAYGAFEQPFLNSSQRHAEGFRRLFRDNTIKPLPFRYGYIDGSPGKHYHLVVTERESAEDIEPAKPEPPMAPKLEPTPQKMTRLEEAPTDKAPRPVKQPAVKQPAPNPAPPKDHRTLPVARPTLVAAESESESELEPAATSTSVARDDAGPPRLTLSDEVLGGKHLRLITSRGAAHVWLPRLYSQKAAGTVVYVHGYHVAADQAWEQHGLAKQFETSKRNAVFIVPDAPASDEEDVFHADLGALLGEIERLGTFKLPRGPVVALGHSGGFRTIADWLEFDRLDQIVLLDGLYNQGEAFQAWLFARPKRHLVLVSVDTTDRAKEFQRNVQKQAQAQHVRGNVDVIQPPYDHLALVEAGRTIPVVLSLTSLRMVTGAGAPKLDAAASAAP
;
A
#
# COMPACT_ATOMS: atom_id res chain seq x y z
N MET A 1 62.74 -16.64 55.02
CA MET A 1 62.48 -15.25 55.43
C MET A 1 63.30 -14.33 54.54
N ASN A 2 62.64 -13.40 53.86
CA ASN A 2 63.11 -12.11 53.33
C ASN A 2 62.46 -11.80 51.99
N ARG A 3 61.54 -10.82 52.01
CA ARG A 3 61.22 -9.98 50.84
C ARG A 3 62.46 -9.13 50.51
N PRO A 4 62.58 -8.65 49.27
CA PRO A 4 62.46 -7.20 49.12
C PRO A 4 61.65 -6.73 47.92
N THR A 5 61.36 -5.44 48.02
CA THR A 5 60.43 -4.54 47.34
C THR A 5 60.77 -4.23 45.88
N LEU A 6 59.69 -3.99 45.15
CA LEU A 6 59.58 -3.65 43.73
C LEU A 6 60.12 -2.23 43.45
N ALA A 7 61.05 -2.11 42.50
CA ALA A 7 61.47 -0.83 41.91
C ALA A 7 60.86 -0.69 40.52
N VAL A 8 60.13 0.40 40.31
CA VAL A 8 59.43 0.77 39.07
C VAL A 8 60.45 1.10 37.98
N ARG A 9 60.41 0.37 36.86
CA ARG A 9 61.11 0.73 35.62
C ARG A 9 60.10 1.30 34.62
N THR A 10 60.25 2.58 34.32
CA THR A 10 59.54 3.28 33.23
C THR A 10 60.03 2.73 31.89
N ILE A 11 59.15 2.06 31.15
CA ILE A 11 59.39 1.62 29.77
C ILE A 11 58.87 2.71 28.84
N PHE A 12 59.76 3.32 28.06
CA PHE A 12 59.39 4.13 26.89
C PHE A 12 58.76 3.21 25.84
N ALA A 13 57.45 3.30 25.64
CA ALA A 13 56.77 2.67 24.52
C ALA A 13 57.01 3.51 23.27
N LEU A 14 57.81 2.98 22.34
CA LEU A 14 57.96 3.52 21.00
C LEU A 14 56.61 3.34 20.28
N GLY A 15 55.87 4.42 20.13
CA GLY A 15 54.61 4.43 19.39
C GLY A 15 54.85 4.16 17.91
N LEU A 16 54.58 2.93 17.48
CA LEU A 16 54.36 2.61 16.06
C LEU A 16 53.11 3.34 15.61
N LEU A 17 53.30 4.52 15.01
CA LEU A 17 52.31 5.19 14.17
C LEU A 17 51.99 4.23 13.00
N HIS A 18 50.97 3.41 13.19
CA HIS A 18 50.32 2.75 12.07
C HIS A 18 49.62 3.85 11.29
N SER A 19 50.27 4.30 10.22
CA SER A 19 49.60 5.03 9.15
C SER A 19 48.56 4.08 8.58
N THR A 20 47.30 4.20 9.01
CA THR A 20 46.19 3.54 8.34
C THR A 20 46.13 4.14 6.95
N ALA A 21 46.70 3.44 5.96
CA ALA A 21 46.38 3.71 4.58
C ALA A 21 44.84 3.64 4.48
N HIS A 22 44.19 4.78 4.27
CA HIS A 22 42.76 4.78 3.97
C HIS A 22 42.61 4.01 2.66
N ALA A 23 41.99 2.83 2.74
CA ALA A 23 41.67 2.05 1.55
C ALA A 23 40.76 2.88 0.64
N ASP A 24 40.98 2.77 -0.67
CA ASP A 24 40.18 3.51 -1.65
C ASP A 24 38.68 3.14 -1.51
N PRO A 25 37.76 4.12 -1.61
CA PRO A 25 36.33 3.85 -1.56
C PRO A 25 35.88 2.88 -2.64
N ALA A 26 34.99 1.94 -2.30
CA ALA A 26 34.39 1.05 -3.27
C ALA A 26 33.38 1.78 -4.17
N THR A 27 33.44 1.51 -5.47
CA THR A 27 32.54 2.08 -6.48
C THR A 27 31.70 0.99 -7.15
N PHE A 28 30.46 1.31 -7.47
CA PHE A 28 29.47 0.43 -8.09
C PHE A 28 28.90 1.06 -9.38
N ASP A 29 29.73 1.82 -10.08
CA ASP A 29 29.33 2.62 -11.24
C ASP A 29 28.80 1.74 -12.39
N GLU A 30 29.45 0.60 -12.63
CA GLU A 30 29.00 -0.38 -13.62
C GLU A 30 27.65 -1.03 -13.23
N ASP A 31 27.39 -1.24 -11.94
CA ASP A 31 26.08 -1.74 -11.51
C ASP A 31 24.99 -0.69 -11.67
N ALA A 32 25.31 0.56 -11.34
CA ALA A 32 24.38 1.65 -11.53
C ALA A 32 23.98 1.78 -13.01
N ARG A 33 24.95 1.68 -13.92
CA ARG A 33 24.69 1.64 -15.38
C ARG A 33 23.90 0.40 -15.78
N LEU A 34 24.22 -0.77 -15.23
CA LEU A 34 23.47 -2.00 -15.51
C LEU A 34 22.00 -1.89 -15.08
N ILE A 35 21.74 -1.43 -13.86
CA ILE A 35 20.38 -1.21 -13.34
C ILE A 35 19.67 -0.13 -14.16
N TYR A 36 20.36 0.96 -14.49
CA TYR A 36 19.81 2.01 -15.34
C TYR A 36 19.41 1.50 -16.73
N ARG A 37 20.22 0.62 -17.33
CA ARG A 37 19.90 0.00 -18.62
C ARG A 37 18.75 -1.02 -18.54
N VAL A 38 18.82 -1.94 -17.58
CA VAL A 38 17.94 -3.13 -17.52
C VAL A 38 16.62 -2.83 -16.84
N VAL A 39 16.61 -1.96 -15.84
CA VAL A 39 15.45 -1.70 -14.98
C VAL A 39 14.82 -0.33 -15.28
N ALA A 40 15.63 0.72 -15.43
CA ALA A 40 15.11 2.04 -15.75
C ALA A 40 14.89 2.24 -17.26
N CYS A 41 15.48 1.38 -18.09
CA CYS A 41 15.45 1.48 -19.55
C CYS A 41 15.92 2.86 -20.05
N GLY A 42 16.94 3.38 -19.36
CA GLY A 42 17.40 4.75 -19.52
C GLY A 42 18.30 4.96 -20.73
N ASP A 43 18.88 3.90 -21.31
CA ASP A 43 19.66 3.91 -22.54
C ASP A 43 19.52 2.58 -23.32
N ASP A 44 20.22 2.48 -24.46
CA ASP A 44 20.15 1.36 -25.39
C ASP A 44 21.47 0.57 -25.45
N SER A 45 22.32 0.67 -24.41
CA SER A 45 23.55 -0.13 -24.31
C SER A 45 23.25 -1.63 -24.40
N PRO A 46 24.18 -2.48 -24.86
CA PRO A 46 23.93 -3.91 -24.97
C PRO A 46 23.50 -4.53 -23.63
N ILE A 47 22.48 -5.39 -23.65
CA ILE A 47 22.07 -6.17 -22.48
C ILE A 47 23.12 -7.28 -22.26
N PRO A 48 23.68 -7.41 -21.05
CA PRO A 48 24.66 -8.47 -20.76
C PRO A 48 24.13 -9.87 -21.00
N ALA A 49 25.00 -10.77 -21.49
CA ALA A 49 24.63 -12.14 -21.87
C ALA A 49 24.12 -13.02 -20.70
N ASN A 50 24.37 -12.61 -19.46
CA ASN A 50 23.86 -13.28 -18.24
C ASN A 50 22.41 -12.89 -17.90
N LEU A 51 21.75 -12.05 -18.72
CA LEU A 51 20.35 -11.65 -18.58
C LEU A 51 19.58 -11.95 -19.86
N ASP A 52 18.31 -12.36 -19.73
CA ASP A 52 17.46 -12.66 -20.89
C ASP A 52 17.03 -11.37 -21.59
N ALA A 53 17.58 -11.12 -22.79
CA ALA A 53 17.36 -9.88 -23.52
C ALA A 53 15.90 -9.67 -23.94
N GLU A 54 15.16 -10.74 -24.22
CA GLU A 54 13.75 -10.67 -24.62
C GLU A 54 12.87 -10.18 -23.47
N VAL A 55 13.12 -10.70 -22.26
CA VAL A 55 12.45 -10.24 -21.03
C VAL A 55 12.73 -8.77 -20.75
N VAL A 56 13.99 -8.35 -20.89
CA VAL A 56 14.38 -6.95 -20.65
C VAL A 56 13.75 -6.02 -21.70
N GLU A 57 13.75 -6.36 -22.98
CA GLU A 57 13.14 -5.51 -24.01
C GLU A 57 11.61 -5.41 -23.89
N ARG A 58 10.93 -6.52 -23.54
CA ARG A 58 9.51 -6.51 -23.20
C ARG A 58 9.23 -5.62 -21.99
N HIS A 59 10.09 -5.68 -20.97
CA HIS A 59 10.01 -4.76 -19.83
C HIS A 59 10.20 -3.31 -20.26
N CYS A 60 11.22 -3.01 -21.08
CA CYS A 60 11.54 -1.65 -21.50
C CYS A 60 10.48 -1.03 -22.40
N THR A 61 9.79 -1.81 -23.21
CA THR A 61 8.64 -1.33 -23.99
C THR A 61 7.55 -0.77 -23.07
N LYS A 62 7.21 -1.52 -22.01
CA LYS A 62 6.21 -1.09 -21.01
C LYS A 62 6.71 0.09 -20.18
N MET A 63 7.97 0.05 -19.73
CA MET A 63 8.56 1.11 -18.90
C MET A 63 8.63 2.44 -19.64
N ARG A 64 9.13 2.45 -20.90
CA ARG A 64 9.20 3.66 -21.73
C ARG A 64 7.81 4.28 -21.93
N SER A 65 6.79 3.46 -22.18
CA SER A 65 5.39 3.91 -22.28
C SER A 65 4.89 4.58 -20.99
N SER A 66 5.23 4.03 -19.81
CA SER A 66 4.90 4.65 -18.53
C SER A 66 5.66 5.95 -18.27
N ILE A 67 6.95 6.02 -18.62
CA ILE A 67 7.76 7.23 -18.52
C ILE A 67 7.20 8.35 -19.41
N GLU A 68 6.80 8.04 -20.65
CA GLU A 68 6.20 9.01 -21.56
C GLU A 68 4.86 9.53 -21.06
N ARG A 69 4.00 8.65 -20.51
CA ARG A 69 2.75 9.06 -19.86
C ARG A 69 3.00 9.97 -18.67
N TYR A 70 3.98 9.64 -17.82
CA TYR A 70 4.38 10.51 -16.71
C TYR A 70 4.79 11.89 -17.24
N ARG A 71 5.74 11.98 -18.17
CA ARG A 71 6.21 13.26 -18.74
C ARG A 71 5.04 14.12 -19.25
N LYS A 72 4.16 13.55 -20.07
CA LYS A 72 2.98 14.26 -20.61
C LYS A 72 2.05 14.80 -19.53
N GLY A 73 1.86 14.08 -18.43
CA GLY A 73 0.98 14.50 -17.34
C GLY A 73 1.65 15.45 -16.33
N TYR A 74 2.95 15.26 -16.09
CA TYR A 74 3.66 15.86 -14.95
C TYR A 74 4.47 17.13 -15.28
N ASP A 75 4.63 17.47 -16.57
CA ASP A 75 5.16 18.78 -16.99
C ASP A 75 4.33 19.94 -16.39
N ARG A 76 2.99 19.78 -16.32
CA ARG A 76 2.09 20.77 -15.71
C ARG A 76 2.37 20.97 -14.22
N ALA A 77 2.73 19.91 -13.50
CA ALA A 77 3.02 20.00 -12.06
C ALA A 77 4.36 20.69 -11.82
N LYS A 78 5.37 20.35 -12.63
CA LYS A 78 6.71 20.95 -12.57
C LYS A 78 6.66 22.46 -12.72
N ASP A 79 6.03 22.95 -13.79
CA ASP A 79 5.98 24.40 -14.07
C ASP A 79 5.11 25.14 -13.04
N TYR A 80 4.00 24.52 -12.63
CA TYR A 80 3.13 25.09 -11.59
C TYR A 80 3.87 25.24 -10.26
N ILE A 81 4.56 24.19 -9.80
CA ILE A 81 5.28 24.24 -8.51
C ILE A 81 6.45 25.22 -8.61
N ALA A 82 7.23 25.17 -9.70
CA ALA A 82 8.38 26.06 -9.89
C ALA A 82 7.99 27.55 -9.83
N ALA A 83 6.80 27.91 -10.33
CA ALA A 83 6.29 29.28 -10.27
C ALA A 83 5.93 29.74 -8.85
N GLU A 84 5.70 28.82 -7.90
CA GLU A 84 5.38 29.13 -6.51
C GLU A 84 6.60 29.04 -5.57
N LEU A 85 7.77 28.62 -6.09
CA LEU A 85 9.02 28.59 -5.33
C LEU A 85 9.70 29.97 -5.33
N PRO A 86 10.36 30.37 -4.22
CA PRO A 86 11.12 31.61 -4.20
C PRO A 86 12.32 31.52 -5.16
N PRO A 87 12.69 32.59 -5.89
CA PRO A 87 13.83 32.58 -6.81
C PRO A 87 15.16 32.16 -6.17
N ALA A 88 15.33 32.44 -4.88
CA ALA A 88 16.51 32.09 -4.08
C ALA A 88 16.35 30.77 -3.29
N ALA A 89 15.44 29.87 -3.71
CA ALA A 89 15.30 28.56 -3.08
C ALA A 89 16.64 27.79 -3.10
N PRO A 90 17.11 27.25 -1.96
CA PRO A 90 18.32 26.44 -1.92
C PRO A 90 18.22 25.23 -2.86
N THR A 91 19.30 24.93 -3.58
CA THR A 91 19.40 23.74 -4.44
C THR A 91 19.75 22.47 -3.65
N THR A 92 19.95 22.61 -2.33
CA THR A 92 20.05 21.53 -1.36
C THR A 92 18.66 21.15 -0.85
N VAL A 93 18.21 19.94 -1.17
CA VAL A 93 16.87 19.43 -0.87
C VAL A 93 16.93 18.32 0.17
N VAL A 94 16.15 18.44 1.24
CA VAL A 94 15.95 17.37 2.23
C VAL A 94 14.52 16.85 2.17
N TYR A 95 14.37 15.55 1.94
CA TYR A 95 13.10 14.86 1.78
C TYR A 95 12.97 13.72 2.80
N PRO A 96 12.54 14.03 4.05
CA PRO A 96 12.25 13.02 5.03
C PRO A 96 11.00 12.22 4.63
N PHE A 97 11.03 10.94 4.94
CA PHE A 97 10.00 9.94 4.59
C PHE A 97 9.81 9.72 3.08
N GLY A 98 10.78 10.14 2.25
CA GLY A 98 10.67 10.07 0.79
C GLY A 98 11.00 8.70 0.19
N GLY A 99 11.83 7.89 0.86
CA GLY A 99 12.28 6.60 0.34
C GLY A 99 12.76 6.67 -1.10
N GLY A 100 12.12 5.88 -1.96
CA GLY A 100 12.45 5.71 -3.39
C GLY A 100 12.04 6.87 -4.29
N ASP A 101 11.40 7.89 -3.74
CA ASP A 101 10.72 8.95 -4.49
C ASP A 101 11.66 10.10 -4.91
N LEU A 102 12.79 9.77 -5.53
CA LEU A 102 13.65 10.76 -6.17
C LEU A 102 12.94 11.45 -7.34
N ILE A 103 12.00 10.75 -7.99
CA ILE A 103 11.24 11.27 -9.13
C ILE A 103 10.43 12.51 -8.75
N SER A 104 9.73 12.51 -7.60
CA SER A 104 9.01 13.70 -7.15
C SER A 104 9.97 14.81 -6.71
N ALA A 105 11.11 14.47 -6.09
CA ALA A 105 12.09 15.48 -5.69
C ALA A 105 12.64 16.27 -6.88
N LEU A 106 13.01 15.57 -7.96
CA LEU A 106 13.50 16.20 -9.18
C LEU A 106 12.41 16.94 -9.97
N THR A 107 11.14 16.55 -9.82
CA THR A 107 10.01 17.31 -10.36
C THR A 107 9.77 18.58 -9.57
N THR A 108 9.67 18.49 -8.24
CA THR A 108 9.37 19.62 -7.34
C THR A 108 10.50 20.64 -7.34
N PHE A 109 11.75 20.17 -7.36
CA PHE A 109 12.95 21.01 -7.35
C PHE A 109 13.87 20.70 -8.55
N PRO A 110 13.52 21.16 -9.76
CA PRO A 110 14.28 20.80 -10.97
C PRO A 110 15.71 21.36 -11.01
N LEU A 111 16.00 22.38 -10.20
CA LEU A 111 17.32 22.98 -10.03
C LEU A 111 18.14 22.34 -8.89
N ALA A 112 17.61 21.32 -8.20
CA ALA A 112 18.32 20.67 -7.11
C ALA A 112 19.67 20.10 -7.58
N THR A 113 20.72 20.40 -6.82
CA THR A 113 22.10 19.91 -7.05
C THR A 113 22.51 18.88 -6.03
N ASP A 114 21.89 18.90 -4.85
CA ASP A 114 22.10 17.95 -3.75
C ASP A 114 20.74 17.56 -3.17
N VAL A 115 20.36 16.29 -3.28
CA VAL A 115 19.07 15.77 -2.79
C VAL A 115 19.35 14.71 -1.74
N THR A 116 18.73 14.81 -0.57
CA THR A 116 18.82 13.79 0.48
C THR A 116 17.43 13.23 0.80
N THR A 117 17.20 11.95 0.47
CA THR A 117 15.98 11.23 0.88
C THR A 117 16.27 10.39 2.13
N LEU A 118 15.35 10.40 3.10
CA LEU A 118 15.49 9.60 4.32
C LEU A 118 14.23 8.79 4.56
N SER A 119 14.34 7.50 4.86
CA SER A 119 13.19 6.66 5.22
C SER A 119 13.64 5.36 5.87
N LEU A 120 12.71 4.47 6.25
CA LEU A 120 13.05 3.15 6.79
C LEU A 120 13.56 2.18 5.72
N GLU A 121 13.37 2.51 4.43
CA GLU A 121 13.86 1.68 3.34
C GLU A 121 15.37 1.84 3.16
N GLN A 122 16.10 0.73 3.06
CA GLN A 122 17.52 0.72 2.73
C GLN A 122 17.72 0.73 1.21
N ALA A 123 18.88 1.24 0.75
CA ALA A 123 19.22 1.40 -0.66
C ALA A 123 19.19 0.07 -1.45
N GLY A 124 19.81 -0.99 -0.91
CA GLY A 124 19.85 -2.33 -1.52
C GLY A 124 21.16 -2.64 -2.24
N ASP A 125 21.48 -3.92 -2.39
CA ASP A 125 22.74 -4.40 -2.99
C ASP A 125 22.72 -4.29 -4.52
N PRO A 126 23.63 -3.50 -5.13
CA PRO A 126 23.60 -3.25 -6.56
C PRO A 126 24.15 -4.42 -7.37
N ARG A 127 24.88 -5.35 -6.73
CA ARG A 127 25.56 -6.48 -7.38
C ARG A 127 24.61 -7.58 -7.84
N ARG A 128 23.33 -7.52 -7.45
CA ARG A 128 22.36 -8.62 -7.66
C ARG A 128 22.14 -8.98 -9.13
N LEU A 129 22.26 -8.00 -10.03
CA LEU A 129 22.16 -8.25 -11.47
C LEU A 129 23.46 -8.78 -12.10
N ARG A 130 24.59 -8.81 -11.36
CA ARG A 130 25.88 -9.33 -11.87
C ARG A 130 25.89 -10.85 -12.01
N VAL A 131 25.25 -11.57 -11.07
CA VAL A 131 25.40 -13.04 -10.94
C VAL A 131 24.57 -13.85 -11.93
N GLY A 132 23.84 -13.18 -12.83
CA GLY A 132 22.92 -13.80 -13.76
C GLY A 132 21.61 -14.18 -13.07
N VAL A 133 20.50 -13.71 -13.62
CA VAL A 133 19.17 -13.93 -13.03
C VAL A 133 18.40 -14.86 -13.95
N PRO A 134 17.86 -16.00 -13.44
CA PRO A 134 17.03 -16.89 -14.25
C PRO A 134 15.88 -16.13 -14.91
N LYS A 135 15.57 -16.45 -16.17
CA LYS A 135 14.54 -15.75 -17.00
C LYS A 135 13.25 -15.46 -16.21
N LYS A 136 12.68 -16.48 -15.54
CA LYS A 136 11.47 -16.40 -14.71
C LYS A 136 11.61 -15.42 -13.54
N SER A 137 12.74 -15.49 -12.81
CA SER A 137 13.03 -14.59 -11.68
C SER A 137 13.23 -13.16 -12.15
N LEU A 138 13.88 -12.96 -13.30
CA LEU A 138 14.09 -11.65 -13.91
C LEU A 138 12.75 -11.03 -14.34
N GLU A 139 11.89 -11.81 -15.01
CA GLU A 139 10.56 -11.37 -15.41
C GLU A 139 9.69 -10.98 -14.20
N THR A 140 9.68 -11.81 -13.17
CA THR A 140 8.96 -11.55 -11.91
C THR A 140 9.48 -10.28 -11.23
N SER A 141 10.79 -10.12 -11.12
CA SER A 141 11.41 -8.97 -10.45
C SER A 141 11.15 -7.66 -11.21
N LEU A 142 11.28 -7.69 -12.54
CA LEU A 142 10.99 -6.54 -13.40
C LEU A 142 9.49 -6.19 -13.43
N ALA A 143 8.60 -7.18 -13.29
CA ALA A 143 7.17 -6.94 -13.13
C ALA A 143 6.85 -6.29 -11.78
N LEU A 144 7.49 -6.76 -10.70
CA LEU A 144 7.36 -6.14 -9.38
C LEU A 144 7.82 -4.68 -9.39
N VAL A 145 8.97 -4.38 -10.03
CA VAL A 145 9.44 -2.99 -10.17
C VAL A 145 8.44 -2.14 -10.94
N ARG A 146 7.87 -2.62 -12.05
CA ARG A 146 6.81 -1.88 -12.78
C ARG A 146 5.59 -1.62 -11.89
N SER A 147 5.14 -2.63 -11.15
CA SER A 147 4.01 -2.52 -10.23
C SER A 147 4.26 -1.49 -9.12
N MET A 148 5.46 -1.47 -8.53
CA MET A 148 5.81 -0.54 -7.45
C MET A 148 6.07 0.88 -7.97
N SER A 149 6.75 1.02 -9.12
CA SER A 149 6.97 2.32 -9.76
C SER A 149 5.68 2.92 -10.34
N ALA A 150 4.66 2.12 -10.67
CA ALA A 150 3.34 2.60 -11.11
C ALA A 150 2.68 3.54 -10.08
N GLY A 151 2.87 3.30 -8.77
CA GLY A 151 2.43 4.22 -7.72
C GLY A 151 2.99 5.63 -7.91
N LEU A 152 4.29 5.72 -8.20
CA LEU A 152 4.99 6.98 -8.46
C LEU A 152 4.69 7.56 -9.85
N LEU A 153 4.62 6.72 -10.87
CA LEU A 153 4.51 7.09 -12.28
C LEU A 153 3.07 7.38 -12.75
N HIS A 154 2.06 6.75 -12.14
CA HIS A 154 0.65 6.91 -12.55
C HIS A 154 -0.18 7.63 -11.51
N TYR A 155 0.06 7.33 -10.23
CA TYR A 155 -0.78 7.84 -9.14
C TYR A 155 -0.09 8.93 -8.31
N ASN A 156 1.21 9.16 -8.55
CA ASN A 156 2.04 10.10 -7.81
C ASN A 156 1.89 9.92 -6.29
N ASP A 157 1.96 8.66 -5.87
CA ASP A 157 1.71 8.18 -4.52
C ASP A 157 2.92 7.38 -4.02
N SER A 158 3.52 7.83 -2.92
CA SER A 158 4.77 7.30 -2.35
C SER A 158 4.48 6.54 -1.05
N LYS A 159 3.56 5.57 -1.08
CA LYS A 159 3.17 4.79 0.10
C LYS A 159 4.30 3.89 0.60
N THR A 160 4.64 4.00 1.88
CA THR A 160 5.62 3.15 2.61
C THR A 160 5.38 1.64 2.44
N GLU A 161 4.12 1.21 2.27
CA GLU A 161 3.76 -0.20 2.04
C GLU A 161 4.26 -0.74 0.69
N ASN A 162 4.32 0.11 -0.34
CA ASN A 162 4.84 -0.27 -1.66
C ASN A 162 6.37 -0.36 -1.64
N LEU A 163 7.03 0.53 -0.90
CA LEU A 163 8.50 0.59 -0.83
C LEU A 163 9.12 -0.53 0.04
N GLN A 164 8.36 -1.08 1.00
CA GLN A 164 8.76 -2.23 1.83
C GLN A 164 8.99 -3.52 1.02
N LYS A 165 8.14 -3.79 0.03
CA LYS A 165 8.17 -5.04 -0.77
C LYS A 165 9.45 -5.17 -1.62
N LEU A 166 10.17 -4.06 -1.76
CA LEU A 166 11.40 -3.92 -2.54
C LEU A 166 12.69 -4.12 -1.73
N GLN A 167 12.58 -4.44 -0.43
CA GLN A 167 13.73 -4.74 0.45
C GLN A 167 14.26 -6.19 0.25
N ARG A 168 13.69 -6.97 -0.67
CA ARG A 168 14.09 -8.34 -1.02
C ARG A 168 14.03 -8.58 -2.53
N GLY A 169 14.70 -9.64 -2.98
CA GLY A 169 14.64 -10.11 -4.37
C GLY A 169 15.72 -9.56 -5.30
N GLU A 170 15.71 -9.97 -6.57
CA GLU A 170 16.87 -9.85 -7.47
C GLU A 170 17.19 -8.42 -7.93
N VAL A 171 16.28 -7.47 -7.72
CA VAL A 171 16.47 -6.05 -8.08
C VAL A 171 16.53 -5.20 -6.82
N PRO A 172 17.60 -4.40 -6.60
CA PRO A 172 17.70 -3.51 -5.45
C PRO A 172 16.69 -2.39 -5.59
N GLY A 173 15.58 -2.48 -4.87
CA GLY A 173 14.41 -1.71 -5.28
C GLY A 173 14.49 -0.20 -5.05
N GLN A 174 15.20 0.31 -4.04
CA GLN A 174 15.38 1.76 -3.90
C GLN A 174 16.33 2.31 -4.98
N ILE A 175 17.49 1.66 -5.19
CA ILE A 175 18.39 2.00 -6.31
C ILE A 175 17.64 1.96 -7.64
N ALA A 176 16.81 0.94 -7.89
CA ALA A 176 16.00 0.84 -9.10
C ALA A 176 15.04 2.04 -9.28
N LEU A 177 14.35 2.46 -8.22
CA LEU A 177 13.48 3.63 -8.25
C LEU A 177 14.26 4.93 -8.51
N PHE A 178 15.47 5.07 -7.95
CA PHE A 178 16.35 6.20 -8.24
C PHE A 178 16.79 6.20 -9.71
N MET A 179 17.17 5.06 -10.27
CA MET A 179 17.53 4.97 -11.69
C MET A 179 16.33 5.30 -12.60
N ILE A 180 15.12 4.85 -12.25
CA ILE A 180 13.89 5.24 -12.96
C ILE A 180 13.68 6.75 -12.90
N ALA A 181 13.88 7.38 -11.74
CA ALA A 181 13.80 8.84 -11.61
C ALA A 181 14.80 9.56 -12.52
N LEU A 182 16.05 9.09 -12.58
CA LEU A 182 17.05 9.65 -13.49
C LEU A 182 16.62 9.50 -14.96
N ALA A 183 16.15 8.32 -15.37
CA ALA A 183 15.68 8.07 -16.73
C ALA A 183 14.49 8.98 -17.09
N VAL A 184 13.52 9.12 -16.19
CA VAL A 184 12.35 10.02 -16.35
C VAL A 184 12.79 11.46 -16.60
N HIS A 185 13.76 11.96 -15.84
CA HIS A 185 14.21 13.36 -15.92
C HIS A 185 15.34 13.60 -16.95
N GLY A 186 15.73 12.56 -17.69
CA GLY A 186 16.75 12.64 -18.74
C GLY A 186 18.16 12.87 -18.15
N TYR A 187 18.43 12.25 -17.01
CA TYR A 187 19.74 12.18 -16.39
C TYR A 187 20.33 10.77 -16.58
N GLU A 188 21.65 10.68 -16.52
CA GLU A 188 22.42 9.43 -16.49
C GLU A 188 23.18 9.33 -15.15
N PRO A 189 23.23 8.14 -14.51
CA PRO A 189 24.11 7.94 -13.37
C PRO A 189 25.57 7.95 -13.82
N ILE A 190 26.43 8.63 -13.07
CA ILE A 190 27.87 8.66 -13.32
C ILE A 190 28.67 7.94 -12.24
N GLY A 191 28.12 7.80 -11.03
CA GLY A 191 28.76 7.03 -9.98
C GLY A 191 27.79 6.57 -8.89
N LEU A 192 28.10 5.45 -8.26
CA LEU A 192 27.38 4.90 -7.12
C LEU A 192 28.37 4.41 -6.07
N ARG A 193 28.22 4.91 -4.83
CA ARG A 193 28.97 4.45 -3.66
C ARG A 193 28.04 4.28 -2.47
N TYR A 194 28.50 3.49 -1.51
CA TYR A 194 27.79 3.31 -0.24
C TYR A 194 28.54 4.07 0.85
N VAL A 195 27.77 4.75 1.70
CA VAL A 195 28.30 5.70 2.67
C VAL A 195 27.79 5.36 4.06
N ARG A 196 28.47 5.88 5.08
CA ARG A 196 28.00 5.82 6.46
C ARG A 196 28.17 7.19 7.11
N PRO A 197 27.13 7.75 7.75
CA PRO A 197 27.30 8.94 8.57
C PRO A 197 28.20 8.65 9.77
N GLU A 198 29.25 9.44 9.93
CA GLU A 198 30.18 9.38 11.06
C GLU A 198 29.70 10.22 12.25
N PRO A 199 30.21 9.99 13.47
CA PRO A 199 29.81 10.74 14.65
C PRO A 199 29.87 12.26 14.52
N ASP A 200 30.74 12.82 13.67
CA ASP A 200 30.86 14.26 13.43
C ASP A 200 29.90 14.80 12.35
N GLY A 201 29.16 13.92 11.66
CA GLY A 201 28.26 14.27 10.56
C GLY A 201 28.89 14.24 9.17
N THR A 202 30.17 13.88 9.05
CA THR A 202 30.79 13.59 7.75
C THR A 202 30.30 12.25 7.21
N LEU A 203 30.42 12.04 5.89
CA LEU A 203 30.10 10.76 5.27
C LEU A 203 31.39 10.00 4.98
N HIS A 204 31.54 8.82 5.58
CA HIS A 204 32.59 7.86 5.24
C HIS A 204 32.12 6.98 4.08
N ALA A 205 32.86 6.99 2.96
CA ALA A 205 32.58 6.10 1.84
C ALA A 205 33.21 4.74 2.11
N LEU A 206 32.40 3.68 2.09
CA LEU A 206 32.86 2.34 2.47
C LEU A 206 33.87 1.80 1.45
N SER A 207 34.98 1.27 1.96
CA SER A 207 35.98 0.54 1.18
C SER A 207 35.54 -0.89 0.89
N THR A 208 36.20 -1.56 -0.07
CA THR A 208 35.91 -2.96 -0.43
C THR A 208 36.04 -3.89 0.78
N ASP A 209 37.08 -3.71 1.60
CA ASP A 209 37.33 -4.54 2.79
C ASP A 209 36.23 -4.39 3.84
N GLU A 210 35.71 -3.16 4.03
CA GLU A 210 34.60 -2.90 4.95
C GLU A 210 33.31 -3.54 4.45
N ILE A 211 33.02 -3.46 3.16
CA ILE A 211 31.86 -4.12 2.55
C ILE A 211 31.95 -5.64 2.72
N GLN A 212 33.12 -6.22 2.44
CA GLN A 212 33.34 -7.66 2.61
C GLN A 212 33.21 -8.11 4.07
N ALA A 213 33.67 -7.30 5.03
CA ALA A 213 33.51 -7.57 6.45
C ALA A 213 32.04 -7.53 6.91
N LEU A 214 31.20 -6.74 6.23
CA LEU A 214 29.76 -6.64 6.51
C LEU A 214 28.92 -7.67 5.75
N ASP A 215 29.40 -8.19 4.61
CA ASP A 215 28.68 -9.16 3.77
C ASP A 215 28.32 -10.47 4.49
N VAL A 216 29.04 -10.84 5.55
CA VAL A 216 28.74 -12.03 6.37
C VAL A 216 27.56 -11.83 7.32
N GLN A 217 27.04 -10.61 7.45
CA GLN A 217 25.92 -10.29 8.34
C GLN A 217 24.64 -10.11 7.53
N PRO A 218 23.55 -10.83 7.87
CA PRO A 218 22.26 -10.56 7.24
C PRO A 218 21.76 -9.17 7.63
N GLY A 219 21.13 -8.47 6.69
CA GLY A 219 20.50 -7.17 6.93
C GLY A 219 19.49 -7.23 8.09
N LYS A 220 19.51 -6.20 8.94
CA LYS A 220 18.58 -6.09 10.07
C LYS A 220 17.41 -5.19 9.70
N LYS A 221 16.20 -5.63 10.03
CA LYS A 221 15.01 -4.78 9.93
C LYS A 221 15.16 -3.54 10.81
N VAL A 222 14.78 -2.39 10.26
CA VAL A 222 14.82 -1.10 10.98
C VAL A 222 13.59 -0.93 11.89
N ARG A 223 12.54 -1.75 11.72
CA ARG A 223 11.33 -1.77 12.56
C ARG A 223 10.78 -3.19 12.75
N SER A 224 10.19 -3.48 13.91
CA SER A 224 9.75 -4.83 14.30
C SER A 224 8.75 -5.51 13.34
N ALA A 225 7.87 -4.74 12.71
CA ALA A 225 6.87 -5.21 11.74
C ALA A 225 7.40 -5.36 10.31
N TRP A 226 8.65 -4.96 10.04
CA TRP A 226 9.23 -5.02 8.71
C TRP A 226 9.95 -6.35 8.47
N VAL A 227 9.97 -6.74 7.21
CA VAL A 227 10.73 -7.89 6.75
C VAL A 227 12.23 -7.52 6.73
N SER A 228 13.10 -8.36 7.29
CA SER A 228 14.55 -8.13 7.23
C SER A 228 15.03 -8.14 5.78
N PRO A 229 15.87 -7.18 5.37
CA PRO A 229 16.56 -7.24 4.08
C PRO A 229 17.32 -8.55 3.93
N ASP A 230 17.36 -9.07 2.71
CA ASP A 230 18.16 -10.26 2.34
C ASP A 230 19.53 -9.86 1.77
N PHE A 231 19.95 -8.60 1.94
CA PHE A 231 21.28 -8.08 1.58
C PHE A 231 22.08 -7.63 2.81
N SER A 232 23.39 -7.47 2.59
CA SER A 232 24.35 -6.96 3.57
C SER A 232 23.99 -5.55 4.07
N PRO A 233 24.17 -5.26 5.37
CA PRO A 233 23.98 -3.92 5.91
C PRO A 233 24.94 -2.87 5.33
N ALA A 234 26.00 -3.29 4.62
CA ALA A 234 26.84 -2.38 3.84
C ALA A 234 26.05 -1.58 2.79
N PHE A 235 24.92 -2.12 2.35
CA PHE A 235 24.08 -1.51 1.31
C PHE A 235 22.87 -0.75 1.86
N ALA A 236 22.97 -0.26 3.10
CA ALA A 236 21.90 0.50 3.74
C ALA A 236 21.76 1.91 3.15
N ASP A 237 22.87 2.62 3.01
CA ASP A 237 22.90 4.05 2.67
C ASP A 237 23.76 4.30 1.42
N SER A 238 23.23 5.03 0.46
CA SER A 238 23.86 5.21 -0.86
C SER A 238 24.07 6.68 -1.21
N GLU A 239 25.11 6.94 -1.99
CA GLU A 239 25.29 8.17 -2.74
C GLU A 239 25.36 7.86 -4.25
N ILE A 240 24.47 8.50 -5.01
CA ILE A 240 24.46 8.47 -6.47
C ILE A 240 24.88 9.85 -6.97
N THR A 241 25.86 9.89 -7.86
CA THR A 241 26.15 11.07 -8.67
C THR A 241 25.56 10.89 -10.06
N PHE A 242 25.01 11.97 -10.62
CA PHE A 242 24.35 11.94 -11.92
C PHE A 242 24.49 13.30 -12.63
N ARG A 243 24.28 13.29 -13.94
CA ARG A 243 24.30 14.51 -14.78
C ARG A 243 23.34 14.38 -15.94
N LYS A 244 23.18 15.44 -16.75
CA LYS A 244 22.30 15.40 -17.91
C LYS A 244 22.80 14.36 -18.91
N LYS A 245 21.90 13.46 -19.33
CA LYS A 245 22.25 12.38 -20.26
C LYS A 245 22.80 12.95 -21.56
N GLY A 246 23.95 12.42 -22.01
CA GLY A 246 24.58 12.82 -23.27
C GLY A 246 25.30 14.17 -23.25
N ASP A 247 25.43 14.83 -22.09
CA ASP A 247 26.22 16.06 -21.93
C ASP A 247 27.30 15.87 -20.85
N PRO A 248 28.55 15.55 -21.27
CA PRO A 248 29.65 15.38 -20.32
C PRO A 248 30.04 16.64 -19.56
N SER A 249 29.67 17.83 -20.07
CA SER A 249 29.96 19.13 -19.46
C SER A 249 28.88 19.60 -18.48
N ALA A 250 27.72 18.91 -18.47
CA ALA A 250 26.64 19.24 -17.57
C ALA A 250 27.10 19.14 -16.10
N PRO A 251 26.65 20.07 -15.23
CA PRO A 251 26.97 20.02 -13.80
C PRO A 251 26.57 18.68 -13.19
N VAL A 252 27.48 18.11 -12.40
CA VAL A 252 27.23 16.92 -11.61
C VAL A 252 26.30 17.27 -10.44
N ARG A 253 25.34 16.39 -10.18
CA ARG A 253 24.41 16.47 -9.06
C ARG A 253 24.55 15.22 -8.20
N THR A 254 24.16 15.34 -6.94
CA THR A 254 24.29 14.27 -5.95
C THR A 254 22.93 13.94 -5.35
N HIS A 255 22.67 12.64 -5.17
CA HIS A 255 21.55 12.12 -4.40
C HIS A 255 22.08 11.20 -3.31
N HIS A 256 21.78 11.55 -2.06
CA HIS A 256 21.97 10.69 -0.89
C HIS A 256 20.66 10.03 -0.50
N HIS A 257 20.71 8.75 -0.17
CA HIS A 257 19.62 8.04 0.46
C HIS A 257 20.08 7.37 1.74
N PHE A 258 19.33 7.57 2.82
CA PHE A 258 19.60 6.97 4.13
C PHE A 258 18.41 6.13 4.62
N GLY A 259 18.70 4.87 4.95
CA GLY A 259 17.81 3.95 5.63
C GLY A 259 17.74 4.23 7.13
N ALA A 260 17.06 5.31 7.54
CA ALA A 260 17.02 5.84 8.89
C ALA A 260 15.62 5.82 9.55
N ASP A 261 15.59 5.46 10.84
CA ASP A 261 14.43 5.74 11.70
C ASP A 261 14.42 7.21 12.12
N LEU A 262 13.44 7.96 11.61
CA LEU A 262 13.28 9.39 11.89
C LEU A 262 12.41 9.69 13.11
N SER A 263 11.99 8.67 13.86
CA SER A 263 11.35 8.88 15.16
C SER A 263 12.36 9.49 16.15
N ASN A 264 11.88 10.09 17.23
CA ASN A 264 12.74 10.72 18.23
C ASN A 264 13.73 9.74 18.89
N THR A 265 13.48 8.43 18.81
CA THR A 265 14.42 7.40 19.29
C THR A 265 15.54 7.13 18.29
N GLY A 266 15.27 7.20 16.99
CA GLY A 266 16.26 6.97 15.93
C GLY A 266 16.97 8.23 15.45
N PHE A 267 16.35 9.40 15.63
CA PHE A 267 16.85 10.68 15.13
C PHE A 267 16.88 11.75 16.23
N SER A 268 18.04 12.42 16.34
CA SER A 268 18.22 13.65 17.09
C SER A 268 19.21 14.55 16.34
N LYS A 269 19.27 15.84 16.68
CA LYS A 269 20.26 16.77 16.09
C LYS A 269 21.72 16.35 16.35
N ASP A 270 21.94 15.54 17.39
CA ASP A 270 23.24 15.08 17.86
C ASP A 270 23.56 13.66 17.39
N SER A 271 22.68 13.02 16.62
CA SER A 271 23.00 11.75 15.95
C SER A 271 23.90 12.01 14.73
N PRO A 272 24.65 11.02 14.24
CA PRO A 272 25.47 11.14 13.03
C PRO A 272 24.71 11.76 11.84
N ILE A 273 23.52 11.22 11.55
CA ILE A 273 22.67 11.74 10.48
C ILE A 273 22.11 13.13 10.79
N GLY A 274 21.82 13.44 12.06
CA GLY A 274 21.40 14.78 12.49
C GLY A 274 22.46 15.84 12.25
N ARG A 275 23.73 15.53 12.54
CA ARG A 275 24.87 16.42 12.26
C ARG A 275 25.11 16.58 10.77
N PHE A 276 25.03 15.51 10.00
CA PHE A 276 25.10 15.57 8.53
C PHE A 276 24.04 16.50 7.95
N LEU A 277 22.78 16.34 8.38
CA LEU A 277 21.68 17.21 7.96
C LEU A 277 21.87 18.66 8.44
N GLY A 278 22.41 18.87 9.64
CA GLY A 278 22.73 20.20 10.16
C GLY A 278 23.82 20.93 9.36
N ALA A 279 24.84 20.19 8.90
CA ALA A 279 25.94 20.74 8.10
C ALA A 279 25.49 21.25 6.72
N LYS A 280 24.33 20.80 6.22
CA LYS A 280 23.73 21.33 4.98
C LYS A 280 23.24 22.78 5.11
N GLY A 281 23.07 23.29 6.32
CA GLY A 281 22.61 24.65 6.57
C GLY A 281 21.15 24.86 6.15
N LYS A 282 20.89 25.94 5.40
CA LYS A 282 19.54 26.29 4.94
C LYS A 282 19.14 25.46 3.72
N VAL A 283 17.97 24.84 3.76
CA VAL A 283 17.54 23.85 2.77
C VAL A 283 16.16 24.14 2.19
N SER A 284 15.94 23.66 0.98
CA SER A 284 14.61 23.35 0.48
C SER A 284 14.19 22.00 1.03
N ALA A 285 12.90 21.79 1.30
CA ALA A 285 12.40 20.52 1.80
C ALA A 285 11.14 20.06 1.08
N MET A 286 10.81 18.79 1.23
CA MET A 286 9.48 18.31 0.87
C MET A 286 9.06 17.13 1.72
N THR A 287 7.75 16.93 1.80
CA THR A 287 7.15 15.66 2.21
C THR A 287 5.98 15.35 1.29
N LYS A 288 5.68 14.07 1.12
CA LYS A 288 4.58 13.63 0.27
C LYS A 288 4.07 12.30 0.80
N ALA A 289 2.76 12.18 1.01
CA ALA A 289 2.15 10.95 1.54
C ALA A 289 2.86 10.41 2.81
N ALA A 290 3.43 11.29 3.64
CA ALA A 290 4.34 10.94 4.73
C ALA A 290 3.60 10.47 6.00
N SER A 291 2.49 9.74 5.84
CA SER A 291 1.70 9.11 6.93
C SER A 291 1.36 10.04 8.12
N TYR A 292 1.26 11.35 7.87
CA TYR A 292 1.07 12.39 8.89
C TYR A 292 2.11 12.33 10.03
N LEU A 293 3.34 11.86 9.74
CA LEU A 293 4.36 11.63 10.77
C LEU A 293 4.81 12.95 11.42
N LEU A 294 4.93 14.03 10.65
CA LEU A 294 5.25 15.36 11.18
C LEU A 294 4.14 15.93 12.09
N TRP A 295 2.95 15.34 12.15
CA TRP A 295 1.89 15.74 13.08
C TRP A 295 2.05 15.11 14.45
N ARG A 296 2.89 14.08 14.59
CA ARG A 296 3.03 13.28 15.82
C ARG A 296 4.20 13.79 16.65
N ASP A 297 4.05 13.80 17.96
CA ASP A 297 5.13 14.25 18.87
C ASP A 297 6.34 13.32 18.84
N HIS A 298 6.13 12.03 18.54
CA HIS A 298 7.22 11.07 18.35
C HIS A 298 8.16 11.37 17.17
N PHE A 299 7.85 12.37 16.33
CA PHE A 299 8.69 12.83 15.21
C PHE A 299 9.03 14.33 15.36
N SER A 300 8.95 14.87 16.58
CA SER A 300 9.26 16.28 16.84
C SER A 300 10.70 16.65 16.50
N ASN A 301 11.68 15.76 16.66
CA ASN A 301 13.09 16.07 16.36
C ASN A 301 13.30 16.39 14.89
N ILE A 302 12.78 15.56 13.97
CA ILE A 302 12.88 15.82 12.53
C ILE A 302 12.00 17.01 12.10
N ARG A 303 10.83 17.20 12.72
CA ARG A 303 10.00 18.40 12.51
C ARG A 303 10.76 19.68 12.91
N ASN A 304 11.44 19.67 14.05
CA ASN A 304 12.18 20.83 14.54
C ASN A 304 13.41 21.10 13.67
N TYR A 305 14.13 20.06 13.23
CA TYR A 305 15.19 20.22 12.23
C TYR A 305 14.68 20.94 10.97
N LEU A 306 13.54 20.50 10.43
CA LEU A 306 12.93 21.17 9.27
C LEU A 306 12.61 22.62 9.61
N ILE A 307 11.87 22.89 10.69
CA ILE A 307 11.52 24.25 11.11
C ILE A 307 12.76 25.14 11.19
N ASP A 308 13.85 24.69 11.82
CA ASP A 308 15.05 25.50 12.05
C ASP A 308 15.85 25.80 10.77
N ASN A 309 15.80 24.89 9.78
CA ASN A 309 16.66 24.94 8.59
C ASN A 309 15.92 25.30 7.30
N LEU A 310 14.59 25.31 7.32
CA LEU A 310 13.77 25.51 6.12
C LEU A 310 13.87 26.94 5.56
N VAL A 311 14.03 27.02 4.23
CA VAL A 311 13.71 28.21 3.42
C VAL A 311 12.37 28.03 2.72
N VAL A 312 12.17 26.91 2.03
CA VAL A 312 10.89 26.56 1.38
C VAL A 312 10.64 25.07 1.45
N MET A 313 9.40 24.69 1.79
CA MET A 313 8.92 23.31 1.80
C MET A 313 7.73 23.17 0.88
N VAL A 314 7.73 22.15 0.02
CA VAL A 314 6.53 21.75 -0.74
C VAL A 314 5.98 20.46 -0.15
N SER A 315 4.72 20.45 0.28
CA SER A 315 4.08 19.27 0.85
C SER A 315 2.63 19.10 0.42
N ASP A 316 2.07 17.92 0.70
CA ASP A 316 0.63 17.75 0.86
C ASP A 316 0.22 18.06 2.32
N SER A 317 -0.94 17.59 2.76
CA SER A 317 -1.39 17.73 4.15
C SER A 317 -0.54 16.96 5.17
N THR A 318 0.48 16.19 4.77
CA THR A 318 1.37 15.48 5.70
C THR A 318 2.58 16.31 6.17
N GLY A 319 2.72 17.55 5.69
CA GLY A 319 3.77 18.49 6.07
C GLY A 319 3.67 19.05 7.49
N ILE A 320 4.44 20.11 7.77
CA ILE A 320 4.46 20.78 9.08
C ILE A 320 3.05 21.32 9.40
N PRO A 321 2.46 20.97 10.57
CA PRO A 321 1.15 21.50 10.94
C PRO A 321 1.15 23.04 11.06
N PRO A 322 0.07 23.74 10.66
CA PRO A 322 0.02 25.20 10.63
C PRO A 322 0.35 25.89 11.95
N ALA A 323 -0.05 25.31 13.08
CA ALA A 323 0.28 25.87 14.39
C ALA A 323 1.80 25.90 14.65
N PHE A 324 2.54 24.85 14.27
CA PHE A 324 3.99 24.82 14.43
C PHE A 324 4.70 25.75 13.44
N ALA A 325 4.22 25.79 12.19
CA ALA A 325 4.75 26.71 11.18
C ALA A 325 4.58 28.18 11.61
N GLN A 326 3.37 28.56 12.03
CA GLN A 326 3.06 29.91 12.49
C GLN A 326 3.91 30.31 13.71
N SER A 327 4.04 29.44 14.71
CA SER A 327 4.88 29.72 15.89
C SER A 327 6.36 29.90 15.54
N ALA A 328 6.82 29.39 14.40
CA ALA A 328 8.19 29.53 13.92
C ALA A 328 8.39 30.70 12.94
N GLY A 329 7.36 31.52 12.71
CA GLY A 329 7.39 32.63 11.76
C GLY A 329 7.41 32.16 10.29
N LEU A 330 6.91 30.95 10.00
CA LEU A 330 6.79 30.44 8.64
C LEU A 330 5.41 30.79 8.06
N LYS A 331 5.39 31.22 6.80
CA LYS A 331 4.15 31.46 6.03
C LYS A 331 3.77 30.22 5.26
N MET A 332 2.48 29.98 5.12
CA MET A 332 1.94 28.84 4.38
C MET A 332 0.97 29.30 3.31
N LYS A 333 1.17 28.84 2.09
CA LYS A 333 0.25 29.00 0.95
C LYS A 333 -0.38 27.65 0.65
N ALA A 334 -1.70 27.64 0.47
CA ALA A 334 -2.47 26.44 0.15
C ALA A 334 -3.04 26.50 -1.26
N TYR A 335 -3.11 25.34 -1.91
CA TYR A 335 -3.58 25.16 -3.28
C TYR A 335 -4.52 23.95 -3.32
N GLY A 336 -5.65 24.06 -4.00
CA GLY A 336 -6.69 23.03 -4.01
C GLY A 336 -7.61 23.06 -2.78
N ALA A 337 -8.02 21.90 -2.26
CA ALA A 337 -8.95 21.82 -1.13
C ALA A 337 -8.60 20.67 -0.18
N PHE A 338 -8.84 20.88 1.11
CA PHE A 338 -8.60 19.87 2.15
C PHE A 338 -9.72 19.89 3.20
N GLU A 339 -10.48 18.79 3.30
CA GLU A 339 -11.50 18.65 4.33
C GLU A 339 -11.09 17.71 5.45
N GLN A 340 -10.43 16.61 5.13
CA GLN A 340 -10.03 15.62 6.13
C GLN A 340 -8.77 14.86 5.73
N PRO A 341 -7.98 14.39 6.71
CA PRO A 341 -6.80 13.61 6.42
C PRO A 341 -7.17 12.25 5.79
N PHE A 342 -6.32 11.78 4.88
CA PHE A 342 -6.48 10.50 4.20
C PHE A 342 -6.36 9.30 5.15
N LEU A 343 -5.49 9.42 6.16
CA LEU A 343 -5.31 8.44 7.22
C LEU A 343 -5.77 9.01 8.54
N ASN A 344 -6.19 8.14 9.45
CA ASN A 344 -6.54 8.54 10.81
C ASN A 344 -5.38 9.30 11.47
N SER A 345 -5.65 10.52 11.91
CA SER A 345 -4.66 11.45 12.42
C SER A 345 -5.30 12.51 13.32
N SER A 346 -4.48 13.39 13.91
CA SER A 346 -4.90 14.39 14.88
C SER A 346 -5.94 15.35 14.32
N GLN A 347 -7.16 15.34 14.89
CA GLN A 347 -8.21 16.29 14.51
C GLN A 347 -7.83 17.74 14.79
N ARG A 348 -7.04 18.00 15.84
CA ARG A 348 -6.50 19.35 16.14
C ARG A 348 -5.65 19.88 14.99
N HIS A 349 -4.77 19.05 14.42
CA HIS A 349 -3.94 19.46 13.28
C HIS A 349 -4.78 19.55 12.01
N ALA A 350 -5.72 18.63 11.79
CA ALA A 350 -6.66 18.69 10.68
C ALA A 350 -7.48 19.99 10.68
N GLU A 351 -7.96 20.47 11.82
CA GLU A 351 -8.62 21.78 11.94
C GLU A 351 -7.71 22.94 11.55
N GLY A 352 -6.42 22.87 11.89
CA GLY A 352 -5.42 23.85 11.45
C GLY A 352 -5.32 23.90 9.92
N PHE A 353 -5.23 22.74 9.27
CA PHE A 353 -5.23 22.66 7.81
C PHE A 353 -6.57 23.11 7.21
N ARG A 354 -7.73 22.70 7.75
CA ARG A 354 -9.03 23.20 7.28
C ARG A 354 -9.12 24.72 7.32
N ARG A 355 -8.59 25.35 8.38
CA ARG A 355 -8.52 26.82 8.47
C ARG A 355 -7.62 27.42 7.40
N LEU A 356 -6.45 26.81 7.15
CA LEU A 356 -5.55 27.21 6.07
C LEU A 356 -6.23 27.11 4.69
N PHE A 357 -7.07 26.10 4.47
CA PHE A 357 -7.77 25.84 3.21
C PHE A 357 -9.17 26.49 3.09
N ARG A 358 -9.56 27.38 4.01
CA ARG A 358 -10.91 28.00 4.02
C ARG A 358 -11.02 29.28 3.17
N ASP A 359 -9.94 29.69 2.51
CA ASP A 359 -9.91 30.92 1.72
C ASP A 359 -10.48 30.68 0.31
N ASN A 360 -11.45 31.50 -0.09
CA ASN A 360 -12.08 31.43 -1.41
C ASN A 360 -11.17 31.92 -2.56
N THR A 361 -9.96 32.42 -2.24
CA THR A 361 -8.95 32.83 -3.22
C THR A 361 -7.93 31.74 -3.54
N ILE A 362 -8.07 30.54 -2.95
CA ILE A 362 -7.16 29.42 -3.19
C ILE A 362 -7.16 29.02 -4.67
N LYS A 363 -5.96 28.98 -5.26
CA LYS A 363 -5.77 28.55 -6.65
C LYS A 363 -6.16 27.07 -6.80
N PRO A 364 -6.90 26.69 -7.88
CA PRO A 364 -7.13 25.30 -8.21
C PRO A 364 -5.82 24.54 -8.41
N LEU A 365 -5.79 23.28 -7.99
CA LEU A 365 -4.65 22.38 -8.19
C LEU A 365 -5.01 21.33 -9.26
N PRO A 366 -4.46 21.43 -10.49
CA PRO A 366 -4.89 20.59 -11.61
C PRO A 366 -4.24 19.20 -11.63
N PHE A 367 -3.47 18.84 -10.60
CA PHE A 367 -2.76 17.58 -10.49
C PHE A 367 -2.78 17.07 -9.05
N ARG A 368 -2.69 15.75 -8.89
CA ARG A 368 -2.50 15.13 -7.58
C ARG A 368 -1.09 15.39 -7.07
N TYR A 369 -0.94 15.71 -5.80
CA TYR A 369 0.34 15.76 -5.08
C TYR A 369 0.25 14.96 -3.77
N GLY A 370 0.82 13.75 -3.72
CA GLY A 370 0.78 12.90 -2.53
C GLY A 370 -0.60 12.35 -2.22
N TYR A 371 -1.02 12.36 -0.95
CA TYR A 371 -2.35 11.91 -0.59
C TYR A 371 -3.41 12.85 -1.16
N ILE A 372 -4.47 12.27 -1.74
CA ILE A 372 -5.76 12.95 -1.89
C ILE A 372 -6.37 13.15 -0.50
N ASP A 373 -7.24 14.13 -0.34
CA ASP A 373 -7.92 14.30 0.93
C ASP A 373 -8.81 13.07 1.25
N GLY A 374 -9.07 12.83 2.53
CA GLY A 374 -9.84 11.67 2.98
C GLY A 374 -11.34 11.79 2.73
N SER A 375 -11.81 12.92 2.19
CA SER A 375 -13.23 13.20 1.98
C SER A 375 -13.83 12.33 0.87
N PRO A 376 -15.17 12.23 0.79
CA PRO A 376 -15.81 11.69 -0.40
C PRO A 376 -15.46 12.48 -1.67
N GLY A 377 -15.13 13.78 -1.54
CA GLY A 377 -14.74 14.64 -2.65
C GLY A 377 -13.34 14.37 -3.22
N LYS A 378 -12.46 13.69 -2.47
CA LYS A 378 -11.10 13.27 -2.90
C LYS A 378 -10.29 14.39 -3.52
N HIS A 379 -10.29 15.54 -2.86
CA HIS A 379 -9.67 16.75 -3.36
C HIS A 379 -8.14 16.61 -3.44
N TYR A 380 -7.56 17.28 -4.43
CA TYR A 380 -6.12 17.49 -4.48
C TYR A 380 -5.75 18.69 -3.64
N HIS A 381 -4.66 18.59 -2.89
CA HIS A 381 -4.13 19.68 -2.10
C HIS A 381 -2.61 19.72 -2.15
N LEU A 382 -2.07 20.94 -2.11
CA LEU A 382 -0.65 21.22 -1.99
C LEU A 382 -0.46 22.41 -1.06
N VAL A 383 0.64 22.40 -0.34
CA VAL A 383 1.03 23.41 0.64
C VAL A 383 2.47 23.80 0.36
N VAL A 384 2.70 25.11 0.21
CA VAL A 384 4.05 25.68 0.18
C VAL A 384 4.26 26.40 1.52
N THR A 385 5.26 25.98 2.28
CA THR A 385 5.66 26.62 3.54
C THR A 385 6.98 27.33 3.33
N GLU A 386 7.05 28.63 3.58
CA GLU A 386 8.24 29.44 3.32
C GLU A 386 8.62 30.27 4.54
N ARG A 387 9.92 30.50 4.68
CA ARG A 387 10.45 31.47 5.63
C ARG A 387 10.43 32.84 4.96
N GLU A 388 9.81 33.82 5.61
CA GLU A 388 9.83 35.19 5.13
C GLU A 388 11.27 35.72 5.07
N SER A 389 11.59 36.49 4.04
CA SER A 389 12.87 37.17 3.95
C SER A 389 12.99 38.12 5.16
N ALA A 390 14.20 38.28 5.71
CA ALA A 390 14.41 39.15 6.88
C ALA A 390 14.08 40.64 6.60
N GLU A 391 13.77 41.00 5.36
CA GLU A 391 13.44 42.36 4.93
C GLU A 391 11.95 42.71 5.06
N ASP A 392 11.05 41.71 5.19
CA ASP A 392 9.59 41.92 5.15
C ASP A 392 8.89 41.81 6.53
N ILE A 393 9.64 41.67 7.64
CA ILE A 393 9.04 41.55 8.98
C ILE A 393 8.66 42.93 9.53
N GLU A 394 7.39 43.33 9.36
CA GLU A 394 6.80 44.38 10.19
C GLU A 394 6.81 43.94 11.67
N PRO A 395 7.24 44.78 12.63
CA PRO A 395 7.39 44.35 14.02
C PRO A 395 6.03 43.94 14.62
N ALA A 396 5.90 42.65 14.91
CA ALA A 396 4.72 42.10 15.58
C ALA A 396 4.53 42.77 16.95
N LYS A 397 3.32 43.32 17.18
CA LYS A 397 2.90 43.83 18.49
C LYS A 397 2.95 42.69 19.53
N PRO A 398 3.46 42.95 20.74
CA PRO A 398 3.52 41.93 21.78
C PRO A 398 2.11 41.55 22.25
N GLU A 399 1.77 40.26 22.16
CA GLU A 399 0.61 39.69 22.86
C GLU A 399 0.88 39.60 24.38
N PRO A 400 -0.14 39.76 25.23
CA PRO A 400 0.02 39.79 26.68
C PRO A 400 0.38 38.41 27.24
N PRO A 401 1.20 38.33 28.32
CA PRO A 401 1.75 37.08 28.82
C PRO A 401 0.67 36.19 29.47
N MET A 402 0.70 34.91 29.12
CA MET A 402 -0.03 33.83 29.79
C MET A 402 0.43 33.71 31.25
N ALA A 403 -0.52 33.78 32.19
CA ALA A 403 -0.27 33.68 33.62
C ALA A 403 0.33 32.32 34.04
N PRO A 404 1.28 32.28 35.00
CA PRO A 404 1.98 31.06 35.40
C PRO A 404 1.09 30.14 36.25
N LYS A 405 1.13 28.84 35.95
CA LYS A 405 0.60 27.78 36.83
C LYS A 405 1.58 27.54 37.98
N LEU A 406 1.10 27.67 39.22
CA LEU A 406 1.80 27.34 40.46
C LEU A 406 2.01 25.82 40.60
N GLU A 407 3.24 25.43 40.95
CA GLU A 407 3.60 24.09 41.45
C GLU A 407 3.13 23.90 42.92
N PRO A 408 2.79 22.67 43.35
CA PRO A 408 2.46 22.41 44.75
C PRO A 408 3.70 22.04 45.59
N THR A 409 3.90 22.74 46.72
CA THR A 409 4.86 22.39 47.78
C THR A 409 4.14 21.67 48.94
N PRO A 410 4.82 20.81 49.73
CA PRO A 410 4.22 19.75 50.53
C PRO A 410 3.89 20.19 51.97
N GLN A 411 2.80 19.66 52.55
CA GLN A 411 2.53 19.83 53.99
C GLN A 411 2.18 18.54 54.73
N LYS A 412 2.84 18.47 55.89
CA LYS A 412 2.86 17.55 57.03
C LYS A 412 1.55 16.89 57.46
N MET A 413 1.74 15.64 57.92
CA MET A 413 0.86 14.86 58.80
C MET A 413 0.50 15.58 60.11
N THR A 414 -0.77 15.49 60.48
CA THR A 414 -1.23 15.38 61.88
C THR A 414 -2.37 14.35 61.97
N ARG A 415 -2.58 13.84 63.17
CA ARG A 415 -2.95 12.46 63.53
C ARG A 415 -4.39 12.35 64.05
N LEU A 416 -5.04 11.22 63.70
CA LEU A 416 -6.13 10.46 64.34
C LEU A 416 -7.40 11.18 64.83
N GLU A 417 -8.57 10.72 64.39
CA GLU A 417 -9.63 10.16 65.28
C GLU A 417 -10.70 9.41 64.47
N GLU A 418 -11.51 8.64 65.18
CA GLU A 418 -12.09 7.32 64.85
C GLU A 418 -13.32 7.27 63.92
N ALA A 419 -13.58 6.08 63.39
CA ALA A 419 -14.80 5.69 62.69
C ALA A 419 -15.98 5.44 63.65
N PRO A 420 -17.24 5.52 63.17
CA PRO A 420 -18.07 4.31 63.23
C PRO A 420 -18.94 4.03 61.98
N THR A 421 -18.87 2.76 61.57
CA THR A 421 -19.89 1.82 61.04
C THR A 421 -21.26 2.30 60.50
N ASP A 422 -21.48 1.94 59.23
CA ASP A 422 -22.54 1.08 58.67
C ASP A 422 -24.01 1.58 58.57
N LYS A 423 -24.53 1.70 57.32
CA LYS A 423 -25.89 1.32 56.88
C LYS A 423 -26.13 1.47 55.36
N ALA A 424 -26.90 0.51 54.83
CA ALA A 424 -27.15 0.12 53.44
C ALA A 424 -27.80 1.16 52.47
N PRO A 425 -27.71 0.93 51.13
CA PRO A 425 -28.29 1.83 50.12
C PRO A 425 -29.70 1.42 49.66
N ARG A 426 -30.54 2.41 49.29
CA ARG A 426 -31.77 2.23 48.49
C ARG A 426 -31.86 3.25 47.32
N PRO A 427 -32.53 2.91 46.19
CA PRO A 427 -32.32 3.55 44.88
C PRO A 427 -33.54 4.32 44.34
N VAL A 428 -33.32 5.26 43.41
CA VAL A 428 -34.36 5.95 42.58
C VAL A 428 -33.68 6.52 41.31
N LYS A 429 -34.23 6.63 40.09
CA LYS A 429 -35.28 6.00 39.25
C LYS A 429 -34.99 6.51 37.79
N GLN A 430 -35.26 5.69 36.77
CA GLN A 430 -35.31 6.09 35.34
C GLN A 430 -36.76 6.35 34.88
N PRO A 431 -37.02 7.17 33.83
CA PRO A 431 -38.33 7.26 33.19
C PRO A 431 -38.47 6.43 31.90
N ALA A 432 -39.74 6.16 31.55
CA ALA A 432 -40.25 5.00 30.84
C ALA A 432 -40.53 5.16 29.33
N VAL A 433 -40.64 3.99 28.67
CA VAL A 433 -40.99 3.72 27.27
C VAL A 433 -42.51 3.64 27.08
N LYS A 434 -43.05 4.08 25.93
CA LYS A 434 -44.44 3.87 25.48
C LYS A 434 -44.51 2.91 24.28
N GLN A 435 -45.48 1.99 24.32
CA GLN A 435 -45.87 1.04 23.26
C GLN A 435 -46.90 1.64 22.28
N PRO A 436 -47.09 1.04 21.09
CA PRO A 436 -48.34 1.12 20.33
C PRO A 436 -49.07 -0.24 20.18
N ALA A 437 -50.38 -0.13 19.93
CA ALA A 437 -51.45 -1.15 19.95
C ALA A 437 -51.61 -1.96 18.62
N PRO A 438 -52.48 -3.00 18.55
CA PRO A 438 -52.43 -4.06 17.53
C PRO A 438 -53.38 -3.90 16.33
N ASN A 439 -53.08 -4.67 15.26
CA ASN A 439 -53.74 -4.81 13.95
C ASN A 439 -55.20 -5.30 13.97
N PRO A 440 -55.96 -5.06 12.89
CA PRO A 440 -57.01 -5.96 12.42
C PRO A 440 -56.62 -6.72 11.14
N ALA A 441 -57.27 -7.88 10.93
CA ALA A 441 -57.08 -8.84 9.85
C ALA A 441 -58.25 -8.78 8.81
N PRO A 442 -58.36 -9.68 7.80
CA PRO A 442 -58.41 -9.33 6.37
C PRO A 442 -59.77 -9.62 5.69
N PRO A 443 -59.85 -9.52 4.35
CA PRO A 443 -60.49 -10.64 3.63
C PRO A 443 -59.80 -11.08 2.32
N LYS A 444 -60.21 -12.28 1.92
CA LYS A 444 -59.82 -13.16 0.79
C LYS A 444 -60.55 -12.75 -0.51
N ASP A 445 -59.96 -12.97 -1.69
CA ASP A 445 -60.32 -14.07 -2.61
C ASP A 445 -59.72 -13.92 -4.04
N HIS A 446 -59.68 -15.07 -4.72
CA HIS A 446 -59.07 -15.46 -5.99
C HIS A 446 -59.49 -14.72 -7.28
N ARG A 447 -58.60 -14.69 -8.29
CA ARG A 447 -58.84 -15.20 -9.67
C ARG A 447 -57.58 -15.20 -10.57
N THR A 448 -57.63 -16.08 -11.57
CA THR A 448 -56.60 -16.69 -12.43
C THR A 448 -56.39 -16.01 -13.80
N LEU A 449 -55.11 -15.94 -14.27
CA LEU A 449 -54.52 -16.09 -15.65
C LEU A 449 -55.10 -15.27 -16.85
N PRO A 450 -54.42 -15.13 -18.05
CA PRO A 450 -53.05 -15.51 -18.49
C PRO A 450 -52.23 -14.44 -19.29
N VAL A 451 -50.95 -14.77 -19.49
CA VAL A 451 -49.99 -14.53 -20.62
C VAL A 451 -50.38 -13.63 -21.80
N ALA A 452 -49.50 -12.67 -22.13
CA ALA A 452 -49.14 -12.30 -23.52
C ALA A 452 -47.73 -11.68 -23.60
N ARG A 453 -46.87 -12.23 -24.47
CA ARG A 453 -45.65 -11.59 -25.01
C ARG A 453 -46.03 -10.52 -26.03
N PRO A 454 -45.18 -9.52 -26.27
CA PRO A 454 -44.88 -9.15 -27.65
C PRO A 454 -43.38 -9.10 -27.94
N THR A 455 -43.10 -9.52 -29.17
CA THR A 455 -41.82 -9.56 -29.86
C THR A 455 -41.46 -8.18 -30.44
N LEU A 456 -40.17 -8.00 -30.68
CA LEU A 456 -39.45 -6.87 -31.26
C LEU A 456 -40.15 -6.04 -32.35
N VAL A 457 -39.81 -4.75 -32.39
CA VAL A 457 -39.58 -4.01 -33.64
C VAL A 457 -38.25 -3.26 -33.52
N ALA A 458 -37.36 -3.53 -34.48
CA ALA A 458 -36.10 -2.86 -34.69
C ALA A 458 -36.31 -1.53 -35.45
N ALA A 459 -35.41 -0.57 -35.23
CA ALA A 459 -35.18 0.55 -36.13
C ALA A 459 -33.67 0.69 -36.31
N GLU A 460 -33.22 0.41 -37.53
CA GLU A 460 -31.87 0.62 -38.04
C GLU A 460 -31.61 2.10 -38.33
N SER A 461 -30.36 2.54 -38.16
CA SER A 461 -29.73 3.44 -39.13
C SER A 461 -28.21 3.30 -39.06
N GLU A 462 -27.63 3.18 -40.24
CA GLU A 462 -26.28 2.76 -40.59
C GLU A 462 -25.24 3.90 -40.45
N SER A 463 -23.98 3.55 -40.23
CA SER A 463 -22.88 3.95 -41.14
C SER A 463 -21.62 3.15 -40.84
N GLU A 464 -21.11 2.53 -41.89
CA GLU A 464 -19.93 1.67 -41.96
C GLU A 464 -18.62 2.49 -41.96
N SER A 465 -17.58 1.91 -41.37
CA SER A 465 -16.23 1.99 -41.93
C SER A 465 -15.48 0.71 -41.58
N GLU A 466 -15.19 -0.08 -42.62
CA GLU A 466 -14.47 -1.36 -42.62
C GLU A 466 -13.08 -1.26 -41.96
N LEU A 467 -12.78 -2.24 -41.10
CA LEU A 467 -11.43 -2.69 -40.80
C LEU A 467 -11.48 -4.21 -40.57
N GLU A 468 -10.75 -4.93 -41.42
CA GLU A 468 -10.44 -6.37 -41.46
C GLU A 468 -10.17 -7.02 -40.08
N PRO A 469 -10.35 -8.37 -39.96
CA PRO A 469 -10.42 -9.05 -38.68
C PRO A 469 -9.06 -9.04 -37.96
N ALA A 470 -9.03 -8.46 -36.77
CA ALA A 470 -7.86 -8.49 -35.91
C ALA A 470 -7.49 -9.94 -35.59
N ALA A 471 -6.29 -10.30 -36.03
CA ALA A 471 -5.60 -11.54 -35.72
C ALA A 471 -5.66 -11.85 -34.21
N THR A 472 -5.91 -13.12 -33.91
CA THR A 472 -5.72 -13.77 -32.62
C THR A 472 -4.42 -13.30 -31.95
N SER A 473 -4.57 -12.42 -30.97
CA SER A 473 -3.49 -11.96 -30.09
C SER A 473 -3.19 -13.04 -29.06
N THR A 474 -1.96 -13.54 -29.11
CA THR A 474 -1.41 -14.58 -28.24
C THR A 474 -1.28 -14.07 -26.81
N SER A 475 -2.05 -14.67 -25.90
CA SER A 475 -1.92 -14.51 -24.44
C SER A 475 -0.52 -14.91 -23.99
N VAL A 476 0.19 -14.03 -23.29
CA VAL A 476 1.48 -14.35 -22.63
C VAL A 476 1.20 -15.38 -21.53
N ALA A 477 1.68 -16.60 -21.75
CA ALA A 477 1.55 -17.70 -20.81
C ALA A 477 2.38 -17.43 -19.54
N ARG A 478 1.75 -17.49 -18.35
CA ARG A 478 2.47 -17.51 -17.06
C ARG A 478 3.30 -18.80 -16.96
N ASP A 479 4.41 -18.77 -16.22
CA ASP A 479 5.44 -19.84 -16.14
C ASP A 479 4.97 -21.26 -15.75
N ASP A 480 3.70 -21.41 -15.39
CA ASP A 480 3.07 -22.68 -15.02
C ASP A 480 2.10 -23.18 -16.11
N ALA A 481 2.03 -22.50 -17.25
CA ALA A 481 1.33 -22.94 -18.44
C ALA A 481 1.98 -24.22 -18.99
N GLY A 482 1.48 -25.35 -18.53
CA GLY A 482 1.70 -26.64 -19.14
C GLY A 482 0.37 -27.36 -19.30
N PRO A 483 0.38 -28.59 -19.84
CA PRO A 483 -0.85 -29.34 -20.01
C PRO A 483 -1.57 -29.48 -18.66
N PRO A 484 -2.90 -29.34 -18.62
CA PRO A 484 -3.67 -29.40 -17.40
C PRO A 484 -3.37 -30.66 -16.60
N ARG A 485 -2.94 -30.50 -15.35
CA ARG A 485 -2.47 -31.62 -14.50
C ARG A 485 -2.59 -31.32 -13.01
N LEU A 486 -2.68 -32.37 -12.21
CA LEU A 486 -2.46 -32.30 -10.76
C LEU A 486 -0.95 -32.21 -10.49
N THR A 487 -0.52 -31.21 -9.70
CA THR A 487 0.91 -30.99 -9.37
C THR A 487 1.26 -31.32 -7.93
N LEU A 488 0.32 -31.13 -7.00
CA LEU A 488 0.50 -31.46 -5.59
C LEU A 488 -0.81 -31.99 -5.02
N SER A 489 -0.72 -33.01 -4.17
CA SER A 489 -1.82 -33.46 -3.32
C SER A 489 -1.26 -33.71 -1.92
N ASP A 490 -1.71 -32.94 -0.94
CA ASP A 490 -1.21 -32.96 0.43
C ASP A 490 -2.32 -32.63 1.45
N GLU A 491 -1.94 -32.60 2.73
CA GLU A 491 -2.83 -32.25 3.83
C GLU A 491 -2.39 -30.91 4.44
N VAL A 492 -3.28 -29.91 4.38
CA VAL A 492 -3.04 -28.57 4.92
C VAL A 492 -4.09 -28.29 5.98
N LEU A 493 -3.66 -28.10 7.23
CA LEU A 493 -4.52 -27.85 8.40
C LEU A 493 -5.63 -28.91 8.59
N GLY A 494 -5.30 -30.19 8.34
CA GLY A 494 -6.26 -31.29 8.45
C GLY A 494 -7.19 -31.44 7.24
N GLY A 495 -7.18 -30.50 6.29
CA GLY A 495 -7.95 -30.58 5.06
C GLY A 495 -7.13 -31.14 3.89
N LYS A 496 -7.80 -31.80 2.95
CA LYS A 496 -7.19 -32.26 1.70
C LYS A 496 -6.97 -31.08 0.78
N HIS A 497 -5.73 -30.85 0.37
CA HIS A 497 -5.31 -29.80 -0.53
C HIS A 497 -4.82 -30.40 -1.85
N LEU A 498 -5.18 -29.77 -2.96
CA LEU A 498 -4.69 -30.07 -4.30
C LEU A 498 -4.22 -28.79 -4.95
N ARG A 499 -3.02 -28.81 -5.53
CA ARG A 499 -2.57 -27.76 -6.46
C ARG A 499 -2.62 -28.27 -7.88
N LEU A 500 -3.37 -27.59 -8.72
CA LEU A 500 -3.64 -27.95 -10.12
C LEU A 500 -3.00 -26.92 -11.05
N ILE A 501 -2.61 -27.37 -12.23
CA ILE A 501 -2.40 -26.52 -13.41
C ILE A 501 -3.63 -26.72 -14.27
N THR A 502 -4.38 -25.64 -14.49
CA THR A 502 -5.55 -25.60 -15.37
C THR A 502 -5.14 -25.15 -16.77
N SER A 503 -6.08 -25.13 -17.70
CA SER A 503 -5.90 -24.57 -19.04
C SER A 503 -5.53 -23.08 -19.05
N ARG A 504 -5.75 -22.34 -17.94
CA ARG A 504 -5.59 -20.88 -17.86
C ARG A 504 -4.82 -20.41 -16.61
N GLY A 505 -4.02 -21.29 -16.01
CA GLY A 505 -3.15 -20.95 -14.86
C GLY A 505 -3.24 -21.94 -13.70
N ALA A 506 -2.59 -21.62 -12.59
CA ALA A 506 -2.65 -22.45 -11.39
C ALA A 506 -4.03 -22.40 -10.73
N ALA A 507 -4.40 -23.43 -9.98
CA ALA A 507 -5.56 -23.40 -9.10
C ALA A 507 -5.33 -24.24 -7.84
N HIS A 508 -5.64 -23.68 -6.68
CA HIS A 508 -5.69 -24.44 -5.43
C HIS A 508 -7.10 -24.94 -5.18
N VAL A 509 -7.21 -26.17 -4.69
CA VAL A 509 -8.45 -26.77 -4.24
C VAL A 509 -8.26 -27.28 -2.83
N TRP A 510 -9.15 -26.91 -1.91
CA TRP A 510 -9.07 -27.32 -0.52
C TRP A 510 -10.42 -27.84 -0.02
N LEU A 511 -10.38 -29.00 0.63
CA LEU A 511 -11.53 -29.67 1.22
C LEU A 511 -11.28 -29.83 2.73
N PRO A 512 -12.20 -29.39 3.61
CA PRO A 512 -12.00 -29.49 5.05
C PRO A 512 -11.96 -30.95 5.54
N ARG A 513 -11.33 -31.21 6.68
CA ARG A 513 -11.18 -32.55 7.31
C ARG A 513 -12.47 -33.36 7.39
N LEU A 514 -13.59 -32.68 7.64
CA LEU A 514 -14.92 -33.28 7.82
C LEU A 514 -15.84 -32.97 6.62
N TYR A 515 -15.26 -32.82 5.44
CA TYR A 515 -15.99 -32.56 4.21
C TYR A 515 -17.02 -33.66 3.94
N SER A 516 -18.26 -33.25 3.65
CA SER A 516 -19.34 -34.14 3.24
C SER A 516 -19.99 -33.61 1.96
N GLN A 517 -19.69 -34.28 0.84
CA GLN A 517 -20.13 -33.87 -0.49
C GLN A 517 -21.66 -33.68 -0.60
N LYS A 518 -22.46 -34.52 0.07
CA LYS A 518 -23.93 -34.48 0.00
C LYS A 518 -24.53 -33.16 0.48
N ALA A 519 -23.86 -32.50 1.43
CA ALA A 519 -24.32 -31.28 2.07
C ALA A 519 -23.43 -30.06 1.80
N ALA A 520 -22.40 -30.22 0.96
CA ALA A 520 -21.41 -29.18 0.71
C ALA A 520 -21.87 -28.18 -0.35
N GLY A 521 -21.31 -26.97 -0.31
CA GLY A 521 -21.34 -26.03 -1.43
C GLY A 521 -19.97 -25.91 -2.11
N THR A 522 -19.84 -24.98 -3.04
CA THR A 522 -18.58 -24.63 -3.69
C THR A 522 -18.29 -23.16 -3.45
N VAL A 523 -17.05 -22.84 -3.05
CA VAL A 523 -16.56 -21.47 -2.92
C VAL A 523 -15.44 -21.27 -3.92
N VAL A 524 -15.56 -20.25 -4.78
CA VAL A 524 -14.48 -19.85 -5.68
C VAL A 524 -13.98 -18.48 -5.23
N TYR A 525 -12.77 -18.44 -4.69
CA TYR A 525 -12.10 -17.22 -4.25
C TYR A 525 -11.22 -16.67 -5.39
N VAL A 526 -11.49 -15.45 -5.83
CA VAL A 526 -10.74 -14.76 -6.88
C VAL A 526 -9.88 -13.68 -6.24
N HIS A 527 -8.57 -13.78 -6.42
CA HIS A 527 -7.61 -12.83 -5.87
C HIS A 527 -7.68 -11.47 -6.59
N GLY A 528 -7.19 -10.42 -5.91
CA GLY A 528 -7.02 -9.09 -6.49
C GLY A 528 -5.75 -8.95 -7.33
N TYR A 529 -5.43 -7.73 -7.74
CA TYR A 529 -4.21 -7.45 -8.49
C TYR A 529 -2.94 -7.63 -7.66
N HIS A 530 -1.81 -7.71 -8.36
CA HIS A 530 -0.45 -7.82 -7.84
C HIS A 530 -0.09 -9.17 -7.20
N VAL A 531 -0.98 -10.17 -7.28
CA VAL A 531 -0.75 -11.54 -6.82
C VAL A 531 -1.23 -12.55 -7.87
N ALA A 532 -0.65 -13.75 -7.85
CA ALA A 532 -1.17 -14.95 -8.52
C ALA A 532 -1.85 -15.88 -7.51
N ALA A 533 -2.50 -16.97 -7.96
CA ALA A 533 -3.20 -17.91 -7.08
C ALA A 533 -2.30 -18.51 -5.99
N ASP A 534 -1.07 -18.89 -6.32
CA ASP A 534 -0.10 -19.42 -5.35
C ASP A 534 0.24 -18.40 -4.27
N GLN A 535 0.50 -17.16 -4.70
CA GLN A 535 0.85 -16.07 -3.80
C GLN A 535 -0.35 -15.70 -2.92
N ALA A 536 -1.56 -15.64 -3.49
CA ALA A 536 -2.78 -15.41 -2.74
C ALA A 536 -3.05 -16.53 -1.73
N TRP A 537 -2.83 -17.79 -2.11
CA TRP A 537 -2.97 -18.96 -1.23
C TRP A 537 -2.12 -18.83 0.04
N GLU A 538 -0.85 -18.45 -0.14
CA GLU A 538 0.10 -18.27 0.96
C GLU A 538 -0.11 -16.96 1.73
N GLN A 539 -0.07 -15.82 1.03
CA GLN A 539 -0.05 -14.48 1.64
C GLN A 539 -1.37 -14.14 2.31
N HIS A 540 -2.51 -14.54 1.74
CA HIS A 540 -3.81 -14.32 2.37
C HIS A 540 -4.12 -15.42 3.39
N GLY A 541 -3.24 -16.41 3.60
CA GLY A 541 -3.46 -17.50 4.55
C GLY A 541 -4.78 -18.24 4.30
N LEU A 542 -5.13 -18.48 3.03
CA LEU A 542 -6.49 -18.91 2.63
C LEU A 542 -6.89 -20.23 3.28
N ALA A 543 -5.98 -21.21 3.35
CA ALA A 543 -6.23 -22.47 4.04
C ALA A 543 -6.71 -22.25 5.49
N LYS A 544 -6.05 -21.34 6.22
CA LYS A 544 -6.41 -21.05 7.62
C LYS A 544 -7.76 -20.35 7.72
N GLN A 545 -8.05 -19.43 6.81
CA GLN A 545 -9.33 -18.72 6.80
C GLN A 545 -10.50 -19.66 6.42
N PHE A 546 -10.30 -20.53 5.43
CA PHE A 546 -11.29 -21.54 5.05
C PHE A 546 -11.54 -22.54 6.18
N GLU A 547 -10.49 -23.02 6.85
CA GLU A 547 -10.59 -23.86 8.04
C GLU A 547 -11.33 -23.16 9.18
N THR A 548 -11.02 -21.89 9.43
CA THR A 548 -11.66 -21.08 10.49
C THR A 548 -13.15 -20.82 10.21
N SER A 549 -13.56 -20.73 8.95
CA SER A 549 -14.96 -20.53 8.55
C SER A 549 -15.89 -21.70 8.96
N LYS A 550 -15.30 -22.88 9.17
CA LYS A 550 -15.99 -24.17 9.42
C LYS A 550 -17.06 -24.51 8.38
N ARG A 551 -17.02 -23.91 7.18
CA ARG A 551 -17.99 -24.22 6.12
C ARG A 551 -17.65 -25.57 5.47
N ASN A 552 -18.69 -26.37 5.23
CA ASN A 552 -18.62 -27.59 4.44
C ASN A 552 -18.70 -27.19 2.96
N ALA A 553 -17.54 -26.95 2.35
CA ALA A 553 -17.45 -26.57 0.94
C ALA A 553 -16.18 -27.16 0.31
N VAL A 554 -16.20 -27.26 -1.02
CA VAL A 554 -14.96 -27.29 -1.81
C VAL A 554 -14.55 -25.85 -2.04
N PHE A 555 -13.33 -25.49 -1.62
CA PHE A 555 -12.77 -24.15 -1.82
C PHE A 555 -11.81 -24.18 -3.00
N ILE A 556 -12.00 -23.29 -3.95
CA ILE A 556 -11.21 -23.20 -5.19
C ILE A 556 -10.62 -21.81 -5.27
N VAL A 557 -9.32 -21.71 -5.56
CA VAL A 557 -8.58 -20.46 -5.76
C VAL A 557 -7.89 -20.56 -7.11
N PRO A 558 -8.56 -20.16 -8.21
CA PRO A 558 -7.94 -20.15 -9.53
C PRO A 558 -7.04 -18.92 -9.70
N ASP A 559 -6.11 -19.01 -10.64
CA ASP A 559 -5.40 -17.85 -11.15
C ASP A 559 -6.39 -16.86 -11.77
N ALA A 560 -6.10 -15.58 -11.58
CA ALA A 560 -6.86 -14.47 -12.11
C ALA A 560 -5.92 -13.36 -12.59
N PRO A 561 -6.45 -12.34 -13.29
CA PRO A 561 -5.65 -11.19 -13.71
C PRO A 561 -4.91 -10.57 -12.52
N ALA A 562 -3.60 -10.39 -12.66
CA ALA A 562 -2.78 -9.71 -11.65
C ALA A 562 -2.70 -8.20 -11.89
N SER A 563 -3.32 -7.68 -12.95
CA SER A 563 -3.41 -6.26 -13.26
C SER A 563 -4.66 -5.96 -14.09
N ASP A 564 -4.97 -4.68 -14.25
CA ASP A 564 -6.04 -4.21 -15.13
C ASP A 564 -5.74 -4.39 -16.63
N GLU A 565 -4.46 -4.54 -16.99
CA GLU A 565 -4.01 -4.81 -18.36
C GLU A 565 -4.20 -6.27 -18.81
N GLU A 566 -4.37 -7.20 -17.87
CA GLU A 566 -4.56 -8.63 -18.20
C GLU A 566 -6.03 -8.93 -18.53
N ASP A 567 -6.23 -9.77 -19.55
CA ASP A 567 -7.53 -10.37 -19.88
C ASP A 567 -7.98 -11.31 -18.76
N VAL A 568 -9.29 -11.52 -18.62
CA VAL A 568 -9.84 -12.48 -17.67
C VAL A 568 -9.44 -13.91 -18.07
N PHE A 569 -8.81 -14.63 -17.15
CA PHE A 569 -8.26 -15.97 -17.45
C PHE A 569 -9.35 -17.04 -17.53
N HIS A 570 -10.31 -16.99 -16.61
CA HIS A 570 -11.40 -17.94 -16.52
C HIS A 570 -12.74 -17.21 -16.67
N ALA A 571 -13.07 -16.76 -17.88
CA ALA A 571 -14.33 -16.06 -18.13
C ALA A 571 -15.57 -16.97 -17.97
N ASP A 572 -15.45 -18.27 -18.23
CA ASP A 572 -16.52 -19.25 -18.03
C ASP A 572 -16.30 -20.06 -16.72
N LEU A 573 -17.13 -19.76 -15.71
CA LEU A 573 -17.11 -20.46 -14.43
C LEU A 573 -17.46 -21.95 -14.55
N GLY A 574 -18.40 -22.31 -15.43
CA GLY A 574 -18.78 -23.71 -15.65
C GLY A 574 -17.64 -24.54 -16.22
N ALA A 575 -16.91 -23.96 -17.19
CA ALA A 575 -15.72 -24.57 -17.77
C ALA A 575 -14.60 -24.76 -16.72
N LEU A 576 -14.33 -23.73 -15.91
CA LEU A 576 -13.36 -23.82 -14.81
C LEU A 576 -13.75 -24.95 -13.83
N LEU A 577 -15.00 -24.97 -13.36
CA LEU A 577 -15.46 -25.99 -12.40
C LEU A 577 -15.38 -27.41 -12.99
N GLY A 578 -15.75 -27.59 -14.26
CA GLY A 578 -15.64 -28.87 -14.95
C GLY A 578 -14.18 -29.34 -15.10
N GLU A 579 -13.26 -28.41 -15.38
CA GLU A 579 -11.83 -28.71 -15.44
C GLU A 579 -11.27 -29.12 -14.07
N ILE A 580 -11.62 -28.40 -13.00
CA ILE A 580 -11.22 -28.73 -11.63
C ILE A 580 -11.76 -30.10 -11.21
N GLU A 581 -13.02 -30.42 -11.53
CA GLU A 581 -13.63 -31.73 -11.24
C GLU A 581 -12.85 -32.87 -11.93
N ARG A 582 -12.50 -32.68 -13.21
CA ARG A 582 -11.73 -33.64 -13.99
C ARG A 582 -10.31 -33.84 -13.45
N LEU A 583 -9.60 -32.74 -13.19
CA LEU A 583 -8.20 -32.77 -12.73
C LEU A 583 -8.06 -33.26 -11.29
N GLY A 584 -8.98 -32.87 -10.42
CA GLY A 584 -8.98 -33.26 -9.02
C GLY A 584 -9.45 -34.69 -8.80
N THR A 585 -10.03 -35.36 -9.81
CA THR A 585 -10.59 -36.72 -9.72
C THR A 585 -11.59 -36.88 -8.57
N PHE A 586 -12.40 -35.85 -8.32
CA PHE A 586 -13.50 -35.85 -7.38
C PHE A 586 -14.72 -35.20 -8.02
N LYS A 587 -15.91 -35.35 -7.45
CA LYS A 587 -17.13 -34.68 -7.95
C LYS A 587 -17.41 -33.42 -7.14
N LEU A 588 -17.65 -32.28 -7.79
CA LEU A 588 -18.08 -31.07 -7.11
C LEU A 588 -19.47 -31.27 -6.50
N PRO A 589 -19.77 -30.62 -5.36
CA PRO A 589 -21.07 -30.77 -4.73
C PRO A 589 -22.16 -30.02 -5.52
N ARG A 590 -23.40 -30.51 -5.38
CA ARG A 590 -24.58 -29.90 -6.01
C ARG A 590 -25.20 -28.75 -5.20
N GLY A 591 -24.63 -28.45 -4.03
CA GLY A 591 -25.07 -27.33 -3.21
C GLY A 591 -24.72 -25.97 -3.82
N PRO A 592 -24.89 -24.89 -3.03
CA PRO A 592 -24.77 -23.53 -3.52
C PRO A 592 -23.36 -23.20 -3.99
N VAL A 593 -23.26 -22.36 -5.02
CA VAL A 593 -21.98 -21.82 -5.52
C VAL A 593 -21.84 -20.37 -5.07
N VAL A 594 -20.72 -20.08 -4.40
CA VAL A 594 -20.36 -18.75 -3.89
C VAL A 594 -19.11 -18.26 -4.62
N ALA A 595 -19.19 -17.09 -5.24
CA ALA A 595 -18.00 -16.38 -5.74
C ALA A 595 -17.58 -15.32 -4.72
N LEU A 596 -16.31 -15.34 -4.32
CA LEU A 596 -15.72 -14.42 -3.35
C LEU A 596 -14.54 -13.70 -4.01
N GLY A 597 -14.71 -12.44 -4.40
CA GLY A 597 -13.68 -11.69 -5.12
C GLY A 597 -13.10 -10.57 -4.27
N HIS A 598 -11.78 -10.42 -4.28
CA HIS A 598 -11.12 -9.26 -3.67
C HIS A 598 -10.65 -8.28 -4.74
N SER A 599 -10.87 -6.99 -4.53
CA SER A 599 -10.33 -5.92 -5.39
C SER A 599 -10.58 -6.21 -6.88
N GLY A 600 -9.53 -6.23 -7.72
CA GLY A 600 -9.58 -6.55 -9.15
C GLY A 600 -10.25 -7.89 -9.53
N GLY A 601 -10.38 -8.83 -8.60
CA GLY A 601 -11.06 -10.11 -8.82
C GLY A 601 -12.55 -9.97 -9.20
N PHE A 602 -13.14 -8.80 -8.95
CA PHE A 602 -14.50 -8.49 -9.38
C PHE A 602 -14.69 -8.60 -10.91
N ARG A 603 -13.64 -8.34 -11.72
CA ARG A 603 -13.71 -8.43 -13.19
C ARG A 603 -14.00 -9.85 -13.63
N THR A 604 -13.29 -10.81 -13.07
CA THR A 604 -13.52 -12.24 -13.36
C THR A 604 -14.93 -12.66 -12.93
N ILE A 605 -15.40 -12.18 -11.76
CA ILE A 605 -16.75 -12.51 -11.28
C ILE A 605 -17.84 -11.89 -12.17
N ALA A 606 -17.59 -10.73 -12.75
CA ALA A 606 -18.54 -10.09 -13.66
C ALA A 606 -18.83 -10.95 -14.90
N ASP A 607 -17.83 -11.68 -15.42
CA ASP A 607 -18.02 -12.64 -16.52
C ASP A 607 -18.83 -13.89 -16.08
N TRP A 608 -18.96 -14.13 -14.76
CA TRP A 608 -19.66 -15.30 -14.20
C TRP A 608 -21.14 -15.08 -13.92
N LEU A 609 -21.67 -13.89 -14.15
CA LEU A 609 -23.05 -13.54 -13.76
C LEU A 609 -24.11 -14.41 -14.49
N GLU A 610 -23.81 -14.85 -15.71
CA GLU A 610 -24.70 -15.76 -16.47
C GLU A 610 -24.63 -17.22 -15.99
N PHE A 611 -23.74 -17.55 -15.05
CA PHE A 611 -23.69 -18.90 -14.50
C PHE A 611 -24.90 -19.18 -13.60
N ASP A 612 -25.78 -20.04 -14.09
CA ASP A 612 -27.08 -20.35 -13.49
C ASP A 612 -27.05 -20.81 -12.03
N ARG A 613 -25.98 -21.49 -11.63
CA ARG A 613 -25.80 -22.01 -10.26
C ARG A 613 -25.07 -21.03 -9.33
N LEU A 614 -24.68 -19.85 -9.81
CA LEU A 614 -24.10 -18.82 -8.95
C LEU A 614 -25.20 -18.23 -8.07
N ASP A 615 -25.21 -18.64 -6.81
CA ASP A 615 -26.23 -18.27 -5.83
C ASP A 615 -25.83 -17.03 -5.04
N GLN A 616 -24.53 -16.87 -4.74
CA GLN A 616 -24.07 -15.79 -3.88
C GLN A 616 -22.76 -15.20 -4.38
N ILE A 617 -22.67 -13.87 -4.30
CA ILE A 617 -21.45 -13.13 -4.61
C ILE A 617 -21.05 -12.35 -3.37
N VAL A 618 -19.77 -12.40 -3.03
CA VAL A 618 -19.17 -11.58 -2.00
C VAL A 618 -18.04 -10.79 -2.63
N LEU A 619 -18.16 -9.47 -2.64
CA LEU A 619 -17.09 -8.58 -3.10
C LEU A 619 -16.39 -7.97 -1.88
N LEU A 620 -15.13 -8.32 -1.69
CA LEU A 620 -14.22 -7.72 -0.72
C LEU A 620 -13.56 -6.50 -1.37
N ASP A 621 -14.15 -5.35 -1.12
CA ASP A 621 -13.75 -4.03 -1.60
C ASP A 621 -13.52 -3.99 -3.11
N GLY A 622 -14.49 -4.54 -3.83
CA GLY A 622 -14.40 -4.82 -5.27
C GLY A 622 -15.52 -4.23 -6.11
N LEU A 623 -16.43 -3.41 -5.54
CA LEU A 623 -17.50 -2.79 -6.35
C LEU A 623 -17.00 -1.50 -7.02
N TYR A 624 -16.24 -1.66 -8.11
CA TYR A 624 -15.70 -0.54 -8.88
C TYR A 624 -16.67 -0.09 -9.98
N ASN A 625 -16.79 -0.87 -11.05
CA ASN A 625 -17.69 -0.62 -12.18
C ASN A 625 -18.64 -1.83 -12.37
N GLN A 626 -19.49 -1.79 -13.39
CA GLN A 626 -20.49 -2.84 -13.68
C GLN A 626 -21.59 -3.05 -12.62
N GLY A 627 -21.90 -2.03 -11.81
CA GLY A 627 -23.02 -2.12 -10.85
C GLY A 627 -24.32 -2.60 -11.49
N GLU A 628 -24.67 -2.08 -12.67
CA GLU A 628 -25.88 -2.50 -13.39
C GLU A 628 -25.94 -4.01 -13.67
N ALA A 629 -24.81 -4.63 -14.03
CA ALA A 629 -24.74 -6.07 -14.29
C ALA A 629 -24.97 -6.88 -12.99
N PHE A 630 -24.31 -6.51 -11.89
CA PHE A 630 -24.53 -7.14 -10.58
C PHE A 630 -25.97 -6.96 -10.08
N GLN A 631 -26.59 -5.81 -10.35
CA GLN A 631 -27.98 -5.54 -10.02
C GLN A 631 -28.94 -6.40 -10.85
N ALA A 632 -28.74 -6.48 -12.17
CA ALA A 632 -29.52 -7.34 -13.05
C ALA A 632 -29.40 -8.81 -12.63
N TRP A 633 -28.18 -9.26 -12.32
CA TRP A 633 -27.93 -10.59 -11.78
C TRP A 633 -28.74 -10.84 -10.51
N LEU A 634 -28.71 -9.92 -9.55
CA LEU A 634 -29.39 -10.05 -8.26
C LEU A 634 -30.90 -10.22 -8.43
N PHE A 635 -31.52 -9.46 -9.33
CA PHE A 635 -32.97 -9.50 -9.56
C PHE A 635 -33.42 -10.65 -10.46
N ALA A 636 -32.54 -11.25 -11.24
CA ALA A 636 -32.91 -12.35 -12.14
C ALA A 636 -33.38 -13.61 -11.38
N ARG A 637 -32.99 -13.83 -10.12
CA ARG A 637 -33.48 -14.94 -9.29
C ARG A 637 -33.66 -14.54 -7.82
N PRO A 638 -34.81 -14.83 -7.16
CA PRO A 638 -35.07 -14.42 -5.78
C PRO A 638 -34.11 -14.96 -4.71
N LYS A 639 -33.38 -16.05 -5.02
CA LYS A 639 -32.42 -16.68 -4.10
C LYS A 639 -31.03 -16.06 -4.16
N ARG A 640 -30.74 -15.21 -5.15
CA ARG A 640 -29.43 -14.57 -5.30
C ARG A 640 -29.21 -13.57 -4.17
N HIS A 641 -27.96 -13.48 -3.73
CA HIS A 641 -27.55 -12.64 -2.61
C HIS A 641 -26.17 -12.03 -2.89
N LEU A 642 -26.07 -10.72 -2.73
CA LEU A 642 -24.82 -9.97 -2.91
C LEU A 642 -24.37 -9.40 -1.56
N VAL A 643 -23.14 -9.70 -1.15
CA VAL A 643 -22.52 -9.11 0.04
C VAL A 643 -21.37 -8.21 -0.41
N LEU A 644 -21.44 -6.95 -0.03
CA LEU A 644 -20.43 -5.95 -0.33
C LEU A 644 -19.69 -5.60 0.95
N VAL A 645 -18.48 -6.12 1.11
CA VAL A 645 -17.61 -5.73 2.22
C VAL A 645 -16.72 -4.61 1.72
N SER A 646 -17.00 -3.37 2.07
CA SER A 646 -16.38 -2.21 1.43
C SER A 646 -15.58 -1.35 2.40
N VAL A 647 -14.42 -0.90 1.95
CA VAL A 647 -13.52 0.04 2.62
C VAL A 647 -13.32 1.23 1.67
N ASP A 648 -12.59 1.03 0.57
CA ASP A 648 -12.37 2.06 -0.46
C ASP A 648 -13.60 2.23 -1.37
N THR A 649 -14.40 1.19 -1.58
CA THR A 649 -15.63 1.23 -2.41
C THR A 649 -16.90 1.55 -1.62
N THR A 650 -16.79 2.05 -0.38
CA THR A 650 -17.92 2.22 0.55
C THR A 650 -19.04 3.07 -0.01
N ASP A 651 -18.73 4.22 -0.60
CA ASP A 651 -19.76 5.14 -1.11
C ASP A 651 -20.52 4.53 -2.28
N ARG A 652 -19.79 3.86 -3.20
CA ARG A 652 -20.37 3.11 -4.31
C ARG A 652 -21.26 1.98 -3.82
N ALA A 653 -20.83 1.22 -2.82
CA ALA A 653 -21.62 0.13 -2.24
C ALA A 653 -22.91 0.62 -1.57
N LYS A 654 -22.85 1.74 -0.82
CA LYS A 654 -24.03 2.35 -0.20
C LYS A 654 -24.99 2.90 -1.26
N GLU A 655 -24.49 3.53 -2.30
CA GLU A 655 -25.31 3.99 -3.43
C GLU A 655 -25.97 2.83 -4.16
N PHE A 656 -25.20 1.82 -4.49
CA PHE A 656 -25.68 0.58 -5.10
C PHE A 656 -26.80 -0.05 -4.27
N GLN A 657 -26.61 -0.18 -2.95
CA GLN A 657 -27.64 -0.74 -2.06
C GLN A 657 -28.93 0.10 -2.09
N ARG A 658 -28.83 1.43 -2.08
CA ARG A 658 -30.02 2.30 -2.21
C ARG A 658 -30.74 2.09 -3.54
N ASN A 659 -30.01 1.96 -4.63
CA ASN A 659 -30.58 1.72 -5.97
C ASN A 659 -31.29 0.36 -6.05
N VAL A 660 -30.67 -0.68 -5.49
CA VAL A 660 -31.28 -2.01 -5.36
C VAL A 660 -32.55 -1.94 -4.50
N GLN A 661 -32.51 -1.28 -3.34
CA GLN A 661 -33.69 -1.16 -2.47
C GLN A 661 -34.85 -0.42 -3.16
N LYS A 662 -34.54 0.65 -3.92
CA LYS A 662 -35.53 1.40 -4.69
C LYS A 662 -36.17 0.54 -5.79
N GLN A 663 -35.37 -0.22 -6.55
CA GLN A 663 -35.91 -1.12 -7.57
C GLN A 663 -36.73 -2.26 -6.94
N ALA A 664 -36.22 -2.86 -5.86
CA ALA A 664 -36.91 -3.93 -5.13
C ALA A 664 -38.30 -3.47 -4.65
N GLN A 665 -38.38 -2.25 -4.11
CA GLN A 665 -39.64 -1.63 -3.71
C GLN A 665 -40.58 -1.43 -4.91
N ALA A 666 -40.08 -0.89 -6.03
CA ALA A 666 -40.88 -0.67 -7.23
C ALA A 666 -41.44 -1.98 -7.82
N GLN A 667 -40.65 -3.05 -7.79
CA GLN A 667 -41.02 -4.37 -8.33
C GLN A 667 -41.73 -5.27 -7.32
N HIS A 668 -41.90 -4.83 -6.06
CA HIS A 668 -42.48 -5.62 -4.97
C HIS A 668 -41.76 -6.96 -4.74
N VAL A 669 -40.42 -6.95 -4.87
CA VAL A 669 -39.53 -8.11 -4.66
C VAL A 669 -38.49 -7.79 -3.59
N ARG A 670 -37.69 -8.78 -3.18
CA ARG A 670 -36.55 -8.56 -2.26
C ARG A 670 -35.28 -8.25 -3.04
N GLY A 671 -34.59 -7.18 -2.67
CA GLY A 671 -33.21 -6.91 -3.10
C GLY A 671 -32.24 -7.40 -2.04
N ASN A 672 -31.80 -8.66 -2.13
CA ASN A 672 -30.91 -9.27 -1.14
C ASN A 672 -29.48 -8.74 -1.32
N VAL A 673 -29.20 -7.53 -0.83
CA VAL A 673 -27.86 -6.94 -0.81
C VAL A 673 -27.49 -6.44 0.58
N ASP A 674 -26.37 -6.92 1.10
CA ASP A 674 -25.80 -6.47 2.37
C ASP A 674 -24.54 -5.65 2.11
N VAL A 675 -24.40 -4.51 2.80
CA VAL A 675 -23.18 -3.70 2.79
C VAL A 675 -22.58 -3.74 4.18
N ILE A 676 -21.34 -4.20 4.27
CA ILE A 676 -20.59 -4.34 5.52
C ILE A 676 -19.37 -3.44 5.41
N GLN A 677 -19.19 -2.55 6.39
CA GLN A 677 -18.03 -1.67 6.48
C GLN A 677 -17.16 -2.10 7.68
N PRO A 678 -16.13 -2.92 7.46
CA PRO A 678 -15.26 -3.36 8.53
C PRO A 678 -14.23 -2.27 8.92
N PRO A 679 -13.67 -2.32 10.14
CA PRO A 679 -12.64 -1.38 10.60
C PRO A 679 -11.23 -1.81 10.13
N TYR A 680 -11.12 -2.33 8.91
CA TYR A 680 -9.87 -2.82 8.32
C TYR A 680 -9.53 -2.00 7.08
N ASP A 681 -8.26 -1.98 6.70
CA ASP A 681 -7.83 -1.45 5.40
C ASP A 681 -8.07 -2.48 4.27
N HIS A 682 -7.90 -2.03 3.02
CA HIS A 682 -8.17 -2.80 1.80
C HIS A 682 -7.51 -4.19 1.76
N LEU A 683 -6.22 -4.28 2.11
CA LEU A 683 -5.46 -5.54 2.07
C LEU A 683 -5.71 -6.39 3.32
N ALA A 684 -5.91 -5.75 4.49
CA ALA A 684 -6.26 -6.43 5.72
C ALA A 684 -7.58 -7.22 5.61
N LEU A 685 -8.46 -6.89 4.65
CA LEU A 685 -9.64 -7.71 4.34
C LEU A 685 -9.27 -9.16 4.00
N VAL A 686 -8.15 -9.39 3.32
CA VAL A 686 -7.74 -10.73 2.88
C VAL A 686 -6.56 -11.27 3.67
N GLU A 687 -5.68 -10.41 4.20
CA GLU A 687 -4.45 -10.85 4.89
C GLU A 687 -4.62 -11.03 6.41
N ALA A 688 -5.52 -10.30 7.07
CA ALA A 688 -5.61 -10.29 8.53
C ALA A 688 -6.20 -11.58 9.14
N GLY A 689 -6.70 -12.50 8.31
CA GLY A 689 -7.26 -13.78 8.77
C GLY A 689 -8.66 -13.69 9.39
N ARG A 690 -9.34 -12.54 9.30
CA ARG A 690 -10.57 -12.25 10.07
C ARG A 690 -11.82 -12.09 9.21
N THR A 691 -11.71 -11.48 8.04
CA THR A 691 -12.89 -11.11 7.25
C THR A 691 -13.47 -12.31 6.50
N ILE A 692 -12.63 -13.09 5.79
CA ILE A 692 -13.09 -14.23 4.99
C ILE A 692 -13.91 -15.24 5.82
N PRO A 693 -13.47 -15.66 7.03
CA PRO A 693 -14.27 -16.56 7.87
C PRO A 693 -15.66 -16.00 8.21
N VAL A 694 -15.74 -14.70 8.52
CA VAL A 694 -16.99 -14.03 8.91
C VAL A 694 -17.93 -13.92 7.72
N VAL A 695 -17.46 -13.45 6.56
CA VAL A 695 -18.34 -13.30 5.38
C VAL A 695 -18.83 -14.66 4.87
N LEU A 696 -17.98 -15.70 4.92
CA LEU A 696 -18.41 -17.05 4.59
C LEU A 696 -19.46 -17.58 5.57
N SER A 697 -19.49 -17.12 6.82
CA SER A 697 -20.55 -17.49 7.77
C SER A 697 -21.91 -16.86 7.45
N LEU A 698 -21.93 -15.78 6.66
CA LEU A 698 -23.16 -15.12 6.17
C LEU A 698 -23.74 -15.80 4.93
N THR A 699 -23.00 -16.74 4.35
CA THR A 699 -23.46 -17.49 3.17
C THR A 699 -24.43 -18.61 3.54
N SER A 700 -25.10 -19.19 2.54
CA SER A 700 -25.96 -20.36 2.72
C SER A 700 -25.19 -21.69 2.93
N LEU A 701 -23.86 -21.64 3.06
CA LEU A 701 -23.01 -22.81 3.26
C LEU A 701 -23.22 -23.41 4.66
N ARG A 702 -23.47 -24.72 4.69
CA ARG A 702 -23.61 -25.50 5.93
C ARG A 702 -22.26 -25.61 6.65
N MET A 703 -22.30 -25.80 7.96
CA MET A 703 -21.09 -26.13 8.72
C MET A 703 -20.67 -27.57 8.50
N VAL A 704 -19.38 -27.86 8.67
CA VAL A 704 -18.91 -29.23 8.86
C VAL A 704 -19.44 -29.76 10.19
N THR A 705 -20.30 -30.78 10.14
CA THR A 705 -20.79 -31.44 11.35
C THR A 705 -19.99 -32.73 11.56
N GLY A 706 -19.26 -32.82 12.68
CA GLY A 706 -18.77 -34.11 13.16
C GLY A 706 -19.94 -35.04 13.43
N ALA A 707 -19.78 -36.34 13.17
CA ALA A 707 -20.77 -37.32 13.61
C ALA A 707 -20.99 -37.18 15.13
N GLY A 708 -22.20 -36.82 15.55
CA GLY A 708 -22.62 -36.76 16.96
C GLY A 708 -22.66 -35.36 17.58
N ALA A 709 -23.64 -34.54 17.19
CA ALA A 709 -24.23 -33.53 18.08
C ALA A 709 -25.75 -33.68 18.00
N PRO A 710 -26.47 -33.88 19.12
CA PRO A 710 -27.87 -34.26 19.11
C PRO A 710 -28.75 -33.15 18.52
N LYS A 711 -29.82 -33.57 17.84
CA LYS A 711 -30.94 -32.68 17.50
C LYS A 711 -31.40 -31.99 18.77
N LEU A 712 -31.31 -30.65 18.79
CA LEU A 712 -32.15 -29.86 19.68
C LEU A 712 -33.57 -29.95 19.12
N ASP A 713 -34.34 -30.89 19.67
CA ASP A 713 -35.77 -30.97 19.44
C ASP A 713 -36.42 -29.68 19.95
N ALA A 714 -37.11 -29.01 19.04
CA ALA A 714 -37.97 -27.89 19.34
C ALA A 714 -39.23 -28.41 20.03
N ALA A 715 -39.22 -28.48 21.36
CA ALA A 715 -40.43 -28.53 22.16
C ALA A 715 -40.13 -28.10 23.60
N ALA A 716 -41.08 -27.36 24.19
CA ALA A 716 -41.16 -26.92 25.58
C ALA A 716 -40.44 -25.62 25.95
N SER A 717 -41.13 -24.51 25.74
CA SER A 717 -41.40 -23.56 26.83
C SER A 717 -42.62 -22.72 26.44
N ALA A 718 -43.77 -23.20 26.90
CA ALA A 718 -44.92 -22.35 27.15
C ALA A 718 -44.64 -21.47 28.39
N ALA A 719 -45.16 -20.25 28.30
CA ALA A 719 -45.46 -19.18 29.28
C ALA A 719 -45.48 -19.52 30.80
N PRO A 720 -45.47 -18.52 31.71
CA PRO A 720 -46.10 -17.19 31.56
C PRO A 720 -45.16 -16.04 31.20
#